data_AF-F0KJU5-F1
#
_entry.id   AF-F0KJU5-F1
#
_cell.length_a   1.000
_cell.length_b   1.000
_cell.length_c   1.000
_cell.angle_alpha   90.00
_cell.angle_beta   90.00
_cell.angle_gamma   90.00
#
_symmetry.space_group_name_H-M   'P 1'
#
loop_
_entity.id
_entity.type
_entity.pdbx_description
1 polymer ?
#
loop_
_entity_poly.entity_id
_entity_poly.type
_entity_poly.pdbx_seq_one_letter_code
_entity_poly.pdbx_strand_id
1 'polypeptide(L)'
;MLQLQQPEQVNRRFNLWKVNQGLDIQLLIKAIQDIIKTTPDLNVRYTFSDEGDLYKYPFDDHSACLELKKSNTEQVFEQIANLKAQPWNAEFHPPFFTSLVETEQDYFLILALHPILDESYQKSDFIQAIQNRYRQYSPNNMPLVLNEIDISHHLDTSFTKASEQPNQAYVSEIILEEFRNTLAEPEMSQHDDFFDFGGHSLLATRIIGNLLNKHGIEIQFNDFFKSPSAADLAQYAFVKSAKTEKSTLQSVDKAPLTLAQDFLWQAYSAFDFSPIYNLPFAVEFLEEINEVIFFQAFTDIVERHAGLRTIFNSANGQTYQQVIPTSELHQFKWFWNSAESKDATLASEASYKFDLTRELPLRIRLIRNAKGRQTLSFLVHHMVIDEWSLNTIMADLAHAYLARSNAQAPNWKAPAQSILDFSLLQQKQGINPDHLNYWTNLLTGATKGLSLPVSENELNAEKKKPPVQWLELKFALEMHDKLLAFSRQHGSSIFAVLYTAIANALQQQGDLKDIVIGTSASGRTDPEFFDTVGYFTTMVAHRTQFSPSDSFQSLLHNISTMINTSMAYADIPINHIQNALGMSADEGLLFDVFIHIHSNNALNGALKTPQGQDLPYRQILPERDESMFGLHFEIMENVIDGQHQLSMIITYQAHRFPTATVQSICEKIKATLAQI
;
A
#
# COMPACT_ATOMS: atom_id res chain seq x y z
N MET A 1 -2.77 -37.43 4.27
CA MET A 1 -2.01 -36.54 5.17
C MET A 1 -2.26 -35.07 4.83
N LEU A 2 -1.92 -34.58 3.63
CA LEU A 2 -2.18 -33.18 3.23
C LEU A 2 -3.66 -32.77 3.34
N GLN A 3 -4.58 -33.64 2.91
CA GLN A 3 -6.04 -33.41 3.01
C GLN A 3 -6.54 -33.21 4.45
N LEU A 4 -5.83 -33.73 5.46
CA LEU A 4 -6.20 -33.64 6.87
C LEU A 4 -5.45 -32.55 7.62
N GLN A 5 -4.29 -32.11 7.11
CA GLN A 5 -3.45 -31.08 7.73
C GLN A 5 -3.64 -29.70 7.10
N GLN A 6 -3.86 -29.65 5.79
CA GLN A 6 -4.05 -28.45 4.99
C GLN A 6 -5.11 -28.69 3.90
N PRO A 7 -6.36 -28.99 4.29
CA PRO A 7 -7.46 -29.27 3.36
C PRO A 7 -7.61 -28.20 2.26
N GLU A 8 -7.36 -26.94 2.58
CA GLU A 8 -7.54 -25.80 1.66
C GLU A 8 -6.53 -25.76 0.50
N GLN A 9 -5.40 -26.47 0.63
CA GLN A 9 -4.38 -26.58 -0.42
C GLN A 9 -4.69 -27.70 -1.42
N VAL A 10 -5.77 -28.46 -1.22
CA VAL A 10 -6.13 -29.58 -2.08
C VAL A 10 -7.18 -29.16 -3.09
N ASN A 11 -6.87 -29.35 -4.37
CA ASN A 11 -7.79 -29.01 -5.45
C ASN A 11 -9.05 -29.90 -5.43
N ARG A 12 -10.22 -29.26 -5.53
CA ARG A 12 -11.50 -29.92 -5.74
C ARG A 12 -11.54 -30.60 -7.11
N ARG A 13 -12.20 -31.76 -7.19
CA ARG A 13 -12.48 -32.46 -8.45
C ARG A 13 -13.79 -31.97 -9.01
N PHE A 14 -13.80 -31.64 -10.29
CA PHE A 14 -14.99 -31.13 -10.99
C PHE A 14 -15.43 -32.10 -12.08
N ASN A 15 -16.73 -32.22 -12.25
CA ASN A 15 -17.35 -33.01 -13.31
C ASN A 15 -18.56 -32.26 -13.86
N LEU A 16 -18.78 -32.42 -15.17
CA LEU A 16 -19.88 -31.79 -15.89
C LEU A 16 -20.68 -32.87 -16.59
N TRP A 17 -22.01 -32.82 -16.45
CA TRP A 17 -22.92 -33.68 -17.20
C TRP A 17 -23.97 -32.86 -17.92
N LYS A 18 -24.30 -33.29 -19.13
CA LYS A 18 -25.52 -32.86 -19.82
C LYS A 18 -26.69 -33.74 -19.38
N VAL A 19 -27.76 -33.10 -18.93
CA VAL A 19 -29.00 -33.74 -18.49
C VAL A 19 -29.91 -33.96 -19.71
N ASN A 20 -30.58 -35.11 -19.81
CA ASN A 20 -31.47 -35.38 -20.94
C ASN A 20 -32.72 -34.48 -20.95
N GLN A 21 -33.21 -34.17 -22.16
CA GLN A 21 -34.38 -33.31 -22.36
C GLN A 21 -35.68 -33.96 -21.87
N GLY A 22 -36.67 -33.13 -21.50
CA GLY A 22 -38.00 -33.56 -21.09
C GLY A 22 -38.12 -34.01 -19.63
N LEU A 23 -37.09 -33.77 -18.80
CA LEU A 23 -37.13 -34.03 -17.36
C LEU A 23 -37.84 -32.90 -16.59
N ASP A 24 -38.46 -33.28 -15.47
CA ASP A 24 -38.97 -32.33 -14.49
C ASP A 24 -37.82 -31.89 -13.57
N ILE A 25 -37.30 -30.69 -13.83
CA ILE A 25 -36.17 -30.14 -13.10
C ILE A 25 -36.47 -29.92 -11.62
N GLN A 26 -37.72 -29.67 -11.25
CA GLN A 26 -38.09 -29.52 -9.84
C GLN A 26 -37.98 -30.85 -9.10
N LEU A 27 -38.28 -31.97 -9.76
CA LEU A 27 -38.04 -33.31 -9.20
C LEU A 27 -36.55 -33.64 -9.09
N LEU A 28 -35.71 -33.16 -10.01
CA LEU A 28 -34.25 -33.30 -9.94
C LEU A 28 -33.66 -32.53 -8.77
N ILE A 29 -34.08 -31.28 -8.60
CA ILE A 29 -33.69 -30.43 -7.46
C ILE A 29 -34.08 -31.11 -6.15
N LYS A 30 -35.32 -31.59 -6.05
CA LYS A 30 -35.80 -32.32 -4.87
C LYS A 30 -34.97 -33.58 -4.61
N ALA A 31 -34.66 -34.36 -5.64
CA ALA A 31 -33.83 -35.55 -5.52
C ALA A 31 -32.43 -35.24 -4.96
N ILE A 32 -31.78 -34.19 -5.47
CA ILE A 32 -30.46 -33.73 -5.00
C ILE A 32 -30.54 -33.26 -3.55
N GLN A 33 -31.52 -32.42 -3.20
CA GLN A 33 -31.71 -31.92 -1.84
C GLN A 33 -31.92 -33.06 -0.83
N ASP A 34 -32.71 -34.08 -1.20
CA ASP A 34 -32.92 -35.23 -0.33
C ASP A 34 -31.66 -36.07 -0.14
N ILE A 35 -30.79 -36.16 -1.15
CA ILE A 35 -29.50 -36.86 -1.02
C ILE A 35 -28.55 -36.14 -0.09
N ILE A 36 -28.45 -34.81 -0.21
CA ILE A 36 -27.61 -34.00 0.69
C ILE A 36 -28.14 -34.15 2.13
N LYS A 37 -29.46 -34.11 2.34
CA LYS A 37 -30.09 -34.32 3.66
C LYS A 37 -29.85 -35.72 4.24
N THR A 38 -29.86 -36.76 3.41
CA THR A 38 -29.65 -38.14 3.87
C THR A 38 -28.18 -38.57 3.90
N THR A 39 -27.25 -37.69 3.51
CA THR A 39 -25.81 -37.97 3.46
C THR A 39 -25.04 -36.88 4.21
N PRO A 40 -24.90 -37.00 5.55
CA PRO A 40 -24.38 -35.93 6.40
C PRO A 40 -23.01 -35.41 5.97
N ASP A 41 -22.15 -36.29 5.47
CA ASP A 41 -20.78 -35.99 5.04
C ASP A 41 -20.69 -34.96 3.90
N LEU A 42 -21.75 -34.79 3.12
CA LEU A 42 -21.79 -33.81 2.03
C LEU A 42 -21.87 -32.37 2.56
N ASN A 43 -22.50 -32.16 3.71
CA ASN A 43 -22.71 -30.83 4.28
C ASN A 43 -22.11 -30.70 5.68
N VAL A 44 -20.79 -30.81 5.74
CA VAL A 44 -20.00 -30.56 6.95
C VAL A 44 -19.04 -29.41 6.75
N ARG A 45 -18.54 -28.88 7.87
CA ARG A 45 -17.40 -27.97 7.92
C ARG A 45 -16.30 -28.57 8.77
N TYR A 46 -15.10 -28.12 8.51
CA TYR A 46 -13.90 -28.57 9.20
C TYR A 46 -13.22 -27.38 9.86
N THR A 47 -12.84 -27.54 11.12
CA THR A 47 -12.05 -26.57 11.87
C THR A 47 -10.90 -27.29 12.57
N PHE A 48 -9.81 -26.59 12.85
CA PHE A 48 -8.69 -27.13 13.60
C PHE A 48 -8.78 -26.69 15.06
N SER A 49 -8.50 -27.62 15.98
CA SER A 49 -8.29 -27.29 17.38
C SER A 49 -7.00 -26.49 17.57
N ASP A 50 -6.88 -25.83 18.72
CA ASP A 50 -5.63 -25.19 19.15
C ASP A 50 -4.45 -26.19 19.25
N GLU A 51 -4.75 -27.49 19.34
CA GLU A 51 -3.79 -28.60 19.38
C GLU A 51 -3.51 -29.21 17.97
N GLY A 52 -4.16 -28.68 16.93
CA GLY A 52 -3.98 -29.10 15.53
C GLY A 52 -4.86 -30.28 15.08
N ASP A 53 -5.85 -30.68 15.88
CA ASP A 53 -6.78 -31.75 15.53
C ASP A 53 -7.93 -31.24 14.64
N LEU A 54 -8.25 -31.98 13.59
CA LEU A 54 -9.34 -31.63 12.67
C LEU A 54 -10.70 -32.06 13.25
N TYR A 55 -11.55 -31.09 13.59
CA TYR A 55 -12.94 -31.31 13.97
C TYR A 55 -13.88 -31.15 12.78
N LYS A 56 -14.79 -32.11 12.63
CA LYS A 56 -15.86 -32.10 11.62
C LYS A 56 -17.20 -31.87 12.32
N TYR A 57 -17.96 -30.87 11.89
CA TYR A 57 -19.31 -30.61 12.39
C TYR A 57 -20.33 -30.44 11.25
N PRO A 58 -21.58 -30.92 11.43
CA PRO A 58 -22.62 -30.81 10.43
C PRO A 58 -23.18 -29.39 10.36
N PHE A 59 -23.76 -29.03 9.22
CA PHE A 59 -24.47 -27.76 9.02
C PHE A 59 -25.91 -28.02 8.56
N ASP A 60 -26.89 -27.35 9.19
CA ASP A 60 -28.31 -27.58 8.91
C ASP A 60 -28.78 -26.87 7.63
N ASP A 61 -28.08 -25.82 7.19
CA ASP A 61 -28.39 -25.15 5.92
C ASP A 61 -27.72 -25.86 4.75
N HIS A 62 -28.54 -26.40 3.86
CA HIS A 62 -28.13 -27.15 2.67
C HIS A 62 -27.99 -26.25 1.42
N SER A 63 -28.32 -24.96 1.53
CA SER A 63 -28.27 -23.99 0.43
C SER A 63 -26.84 -23.85 -0.14
N ALA A 64 -25.82 -24.01 0.72
CA ALA A 64 -24.42 -23.96 0.33
C ALA A 64 -23.96 -25.14 -0.55
N CYS A 65 -24.76 -26.22 -0.63
CA CYS A 65 -24.42 -27.42 -1.40
C CYS A 65 -25.04 -27.46 -2.81
N LEU A 66 -26.08 -26.65 -3.08
CA LEU A 66 -26.83 -26.67 -4.34
C LEU A 66 -27.13 -25.25 -4.83
N GLU A 67 -26.63 -24.92 -6.01
CA GLU A 67 -26.93 -23.67 -6.72
C GLU A 67 -27.78 -23.93 -7.98
N LEU A 68 -28.67 -22.98 -8.30
CA LEU A 68 -29.39 -22.94 -9.57
C LEU A 68 -28.97 -21.69 -10.34
N LYS A 69 -28.55 -21.85 -11.60
CA LYS A 69 -28.12 -20.74 -12.45
C LYS A 69 -28.76 -20.78 -13.82
N LYS A 70 -28.96 -19.59 -14.39
CA LYS A 70 -29.29 -19.41 -15.80
C LYS A 70 -28.08 -18.83 -16.51
N SER A 71 -27.64 -19.46 -17.59
CA SER A 71 -26.45 -19.04 -18.32
C SER A 71 -26.54 -19.48 -19.79
N ASN A 72 -25.68 -18.96 -20.66
CA ASN A 72 -25.56 -19.51 -22.01
C ASN A 72 -24.60 -20.71 -22.01
N THR A 73 -24.63 -21.52 -23.07
CA THR A 73 -23.86 -22.77 -23.14
C THR A 73 -22.34 -22.56 -23.06
N GLU A 74 -21.82 -21.44 -23.58
CA GLU A 74 -20.39 -21.12 -23.57
C GLU A 74 -19.89 -20.77 -22.14
N GLN A 75 -20.72 -20.09 -21.37
CA GLN A 75 -20.42 -19.69 -19.98
C GLN A 75 -20.46 -20.85 -18.97
N VAL A 76 -21.03 -22.01 -19.31
CA VAL A 76 -21.03 -23.20 -18.44
C VAL A 76 -19.59 -23.65 -18.13
N PHE A 77 -18.68 -23.56 -19.10
CA PHE A 77 -17.27 -23.93 -18.92
C PHE A 77 -16.49 -22.85 -18.15
N GLU A 78 -16.78 -21.57 -18.38
CA GLU A 78 -16.23 -20.46 -17.60
C GLU A 78 -16.62 -20.58 -16.12
N GLN A 79 -17.85 -21.01 -15.82
CA GLN A 79 -18.29 -21.23 -14.45
C GLN A 79 -17.46 -22.32 -13.76
N ILE A 80 -17.10 -23.40 -14.46
CA ILE A 80 -16.21 -24.44 -13.92
C ILE A 80 -14.80 -23.88 -13.71
N ALA A 81 -14.28 -23.07 -14.63
CA ALA A 81 -12.98 -22.42 -14.49
C ALA A 81 -12.95 -21.48 -13.26
N ASN A 82 -14.00 -20.68 -13.07
CA ASN A 82 -14.15 -19.79 -11.92
C ASN A 82 -14.25 -20.57 -10.60
N LEU A 83 -15.04 -21.64 -10.56
CA LEU A 83 -15.14 -22.51 -9.38
C LEU A 83 -13.81 -23.23 -9.08
N LYS A 84 -13.03 -23.60 -10.11
CA LYS A 84 -11.67 -24.17 -9.93
C LYS A 84 -10.68 -23.15 -9.40
N ALA A 85 -10.78 -21.89 -9.81
CA ALA A 85 -9.89 -20.82 -9.36
C ALA A 85 -10.16 -20.37 -7.91
N GLN A 86 -11.36 -20.65 -7.38
CA GLN A 86 -11.69 -20.34 -5.99
C GLN A 86 -11.10 -21.39 -5.04
N PRO A 87 -10.27 -20.98 -4.04
CA PRO A 87 -9.78 -21.88 -3.02
C PRO A 87 -10.95 -22.43 -2.18
N TRP A 88 -10.85 -23.69 -1.78
CA TRP A 88 -11.84 -24.29 -0.88
C TRP A 88 -11.48 -23.93 0.56
N ASN A 89 -12.33 -23.12 1.21
CA ASN A 89 -12.21 -22.84 2.63
C ASN A 89 -13.03 -23.87 3.43
N ALA A 90 -12.37 -24.63 4.30
CA ALA A 90 -12.96 -25.79 4.95
C ALA A 90 -13.93 -25.43 6.09
N GLU A 91 -13.81 -24.21 6.64
CA GLU A 91 -14.66 -23.68 7.71
C GLU A 91 -15.99 -23.13 7.16
N PHE A 92 -15.97 -22.55 5.95
CA PHE A 92 -17.14 -21.89 5.36
C PHE A 92 -17.83 -22.68 4.25
N HIS A 93 -17.12 -23.55 3.53
CA HIS A 93 -17.69 -24.27 2.38
C HIS A 93 -17.78 -25.78 2.60
N PRO A 94 -18.88 -26.42 2.14
CA PRO A 94 -19.00 -27.87 2.20
C PRO A 94 -17.97 -28.53 1.28
N PRO A 95 -17.50 -29.74 1.59
CA PRO A 95 -16.63 -30.50 0.70
C PRO A 95 -17.36 -30.98 -0.57
N PHE A 96 -18.69 -30.92 -0.58
CA PHE A 96 -19.54 -31.22 -1.74
C PHE A 96 -20.27 -29.96 -2.21
N PHE A 97 -20.26 -29.70 -3.51
CA PHE A 97 -21.08 -28.66 -4.13
C PHE A 97 -21.61 -29.13 -5.48
N THR A 98 -22.84 -28.79 -5.82
CA THR A 98 -23.39 -29.01 -7.15
C THR A 98 -24.15 -27.78 -7.65
N SER A 99 -24.07 -27.52 -8.95
CA SER A 99 -24.78 -26.42 -9.61
C SER A 99 -25.57 -26.98 -10.78
N LEU A 100 -26.87 -26.67 -10.84
CA LEU A 100 -27.70 -26.97 -11.99
C LEU A 100 -27.83 -25.71 -12.84
N VAL A 101 -27.27 -25.77 -14.06
CA VAL A 101 -27.24 -24.65 -14.99
C VAL A 101 -28.27 -24.87 -16.09
N GLU A 102 -29.25 -23.99 -16.15
CA GLU A 102 -30.24 -23.89 -17.22
C GLU A 102 -29.67 -23.02 -18.34
N THR A 103 -29.64 -23.57 -19.55
CA THR A 103 -29.35 -22.84 -20.78
C THR A 103 -30.59 -22.78 -21.66
N GLU A 104 -30.54 -21.99 -22.73
CA GLU A 104 -31.68 -21.86 -23.66
C GLU A 104 -32.15 -23.20 -24.26
N GLN A 105 -31.26 -24.19 -24.36
CA GLN A 105 -31.52 -25.46 -25.05
C GLN A 105 -31.39 -26.70 -24.16
N ASP A 106 -30.61 -26.63 -23.08
CA ASP A 106 -30.19 -27.79 -22.30
C ASP A 106 -29.99 -27.47 -20.82
N TYR A 107 -29.92 -28.51 -19.99
CA TYR A 107 -29.54 -28.42 -18.58
C TYR A 107 -28.21 -29.12 -18.34
N PHE A 108 -27.36 -28.48 -17.54
CA PHE A 108 -26.06 -29.00 -17.15
C PHE A 108 -25.98 -29.16 -15.64
N LEU A 109 -25.37 -30.26 -15.20
CA LEU A 109 -25.08 -30.53 -13.81
C LEU A 109 -23.57 -30.44 -13.60
N ILE A 110 -23.14 -29.49 -12.77
CA ILE A 110 -21.76 -29.38 -12.30
C ILE A 110 -21.70 -30.05 -10.93
N LEU A 111 -20.72 -30.91 -10.71
CA LEU A 111 -20.39 -31.46 -9.40
C LEU A 111 -18.96 -31.09 -9.04
N ALA A 112 -18.77 -30.60 -7.82
CA ALA A 112 -17.48 -30.35 -7.21
C ALA A 112 -17.36 -31.21 -5.95
N LEU A 113 -16.34 -32.06 -5.89
CA LEU A 113 -16.02 -32.91 -4.75
C LEU A 113 -14.62 -32.60 -4.24
N HIS A 114 -14.52 -32.24 -2.98
CA HIS A 114 -13.24 -32.14 -2.30
C HIS A 114 -12.71 -33.56 -1.99
N PRO A 115 -11.42 -33.86 -2.24
CA PRO A 115 -10.86 -35.20 -2.00
C PRO A 115 -10.97 -35.72 -0.55
N ILE A 116 -11.29 -34.86 0.42
CA ILE A 116 -11.59 -35.29 1.81
C ILE A 116 -12.80 -36.23 1.90
N LEU A 117 -13.65 -36.28 0.87
CA LEU A 117 -14.77 -37.21 0.77
C LEU A 117 -14.36 -38.60 0.25
N ASP A 118 -13.12 -38.80 -0.20
CA ASP A 118 -12.73 -40.03 -0.90
C ASP A 118 -12.95 -41.31 -0.06
N GLU A 119 -12.94 -41.20 1.27
CA GLU A 119 -13.17 -42.33 2.18
C GLU A 119 -14.66 -42.64 2.41
N SER A 120 -15.57 -41.68 2.21
CA SER A 120 -16.99 -41.82 2.56
C SER A 120 -17.97 -41.61 1.40
N TYR A 121 -17.56 -40.96 0.32
CA TYR A 121 -18.44 -40.64 -0.81
C TYR A 121 -17.69 -40.38 -2.12
N GLN A 122 -17.97 -41.19 -3.14
CA GLN A 122 -17.39 -41.08 -4.48
C GLN A 122 -18.37 -40.45 -5.48
N LYS A 123 -17.83 -39.95 -6.60
CA LYS A 123 -18.62 -39.41 -7.72
C LYS A 123 -19.73 -40.36 -8.16
N SER A 124 -19.43 -41.65 -8.26
CA SER A 124 -20.39 -42.69 -8.68
C SER A 124 -21.56 -42.82 -7.72
N ASP A 125 -21.32 -42.64 -6.42
CA ASP A 125 -22.34 -42.77 -5.38
C ASP A 125 -23.39 -41.67 -5.53
N PHE A 126 -22.94 -40.44 -5.80
CA PHE A 126 -23.82 -39.32 -6.09
C PHE A 126 -24.69 -39.58 -7.31
N ILE A 127 -24.06 -39.95 -8.43
CA ILE A 127 -24.75 -40.16 -9.71
C ILE A 127 -25.79 -41.26 -9.59
N GLN A 128 -25.45 -42.39 -8.98
CA GLN A 128 -26.38 -43.49 -8.77
C GLN A 128 -27.52 -43.09 -7.80
N ALA A 129 -27.21 -42.34 -6.74
CA ALA A 129 -28.21 -41.86 -5.79
C ALA A 129 -29.21 -40.91 -6.46
N ILE A 130 -28.75 -39.92 -7.24
CA ILE A 130 -29.64 -38.95 -7.89
C ILE A 130 -30.51 -39.62 -8.95
N GLN A 131 -29.98 -40.59 -9.69
CA GLN A 131 -30.75 -41.37 -10.66
C GLN A 131 -31.84 -42.22 -10.00
N ASN A 132 -31.52 -42.89 -8.90
CA ASN A 132 -32.49 -43.71 -8.16
C ASN A 132 -33.58 -42.85 -7.51
N ARG A 133 -33.20 -41.75 -6.86
CA ARG A 133 -34.14 -40.85 -6.18
C ARG A 133 -35.04 -40.12 -7.17
N TYR A 134 -34.49 -39.65 -8.28
CA TYR A 134 -35.28 -39.04 -9.35
C TYR A 134 -36.29 -40.04 -9.94
N ARG A 135 -35.89 -41.30 -10.19
CA ARG A 135 -36.78 -42.34 -10.69
C ARG A 135 -37.96 -42.60 -9.75
N GLN A 136 -37.72 -42.60 -8.43
CA GLN A 136 -38.78 -42.75 -7.42
C GLN A 136 -39.79 -41.60 -7.43
N TYR A 137 -39.35 -40.38 -7.79
CA TYR A 137 -40.21 -39.20 -7.87
C TYR A 137 -40.88 -39.03 -9.23
N SER A 138 -40.31 -39.61 -10.29
CA SER A 138 -40.83 -39.47 -11.65
C SER A 138 -42.14 -40.25 -11.84
N PRO A 139 -43.25 -39.61 -12.22
CA PRO A 139 -44.56 -40.25 -12.32
C PRO A 139 -44.64 -41.36 -13.40
N ASN A 140 -43.72 -41.36 -14.37
CA ASN A 140 -43.65 -42.36 -15.45
C ASN A 140 -42.39 -43.24 -15.38
N ASN A 141 -41.68 -43.25 -14.25
CA ASN A 141 -40.41 -43.96 -14.10
C ASN A 141 -39.35 -43.53 -15.14
N MET A 142 -39.43 -42.28 -15.63
CA MET A 142 -38.54 -41.76 -16.66
C MET A 142 -37.11 -41.72 -16.11
N PRO A 143 -36.12 -42.32 -16.79
CA PRO A 143 -34.75 -42.37 -16.29
C PRO A 143 -34.07 -40.99 -16.42
N LEU A 144 -33.36 -40.59 -15.37
CA LEU A 144 -32.36 -39.52 -15.43
C LEU A 144 -31.12 -40.06 -16.15
N VAL A 145 -30.82 -39.54 -17.34
CA VAL A 145 -29.62 -39.84 -18.11
C VAL A 145 -28.67 -38.66 -18.01
N LEU A 146 -27.47 -38.92 -17.52
CA LEU A 146 -26.41 -37.93 -17.36
C LEU A 146 -25.27 -38.30 -18.31
N ASN A 147 -25.08 -37.50 -19.35
CA ASN A 147 -23.99 -37.70 -20.29
C ASN A 147 -22.79 -36.89 -19.82
N GLU A 148 -21.74 -37.57 -19.36
CA GLU A 148 -20.53 -36.90 -18.87
C GLU A 148 -19.84 -36.17 -20.01
N ILE A 149 -19.52 -34.90 -19.79
CA ILE A 149 -18.74 -34.07 -20.71
C ILE A 149 -17.31 -34.07 -20.20
N ASP A 150 -16.39 -34.48 -21.07
CA ASP A 150 -14.97 -34.39 -20.77
C ASP A 150 -14.54 -32.92 -20.74
N ILE A 151 -14.36 -32.40 -19.53
CA ILE A 151 -13.87 -31.03 -19.30
C ILE A 151 -12.34 -30.94 -19.32
N SER A 152 -11.63 -32.06 -19.50
CA SER A 152 -10.17 -32.07 -19.63
C SER A 152 -9.75 -31.26 -20.86
N HIS A 153 -10.45 -31.45 -21.98
CA HIS A 153 -10.11 -30.81 -23.27
C HIS A 153 -10.81 -29.47 -23.53
N HIS A 154 -11.96 -29.20 -22.89
CA HIS A 154 -12.70 -27.93 -23.05
C HIS A 154 -12.17 -26.79 -22.17
N LEU A 155 -11.39 -27.11 -21.14
CA LEU A 155 -10.60 -26.13 -20.40
C LEU A 155 -9.20 -25.92 -21.03
N ASP A 156 -8.84 -26.72 -22.03
CA ASP A 156 -7.56 -26.69 -22.76
C ASP A 156 -7.63 -25.94 -24.12
N THR A 157 -8.80 -25.45 -24.54
CA THR A 157 -9.00 -24.75 -25.82
C THR A 157 -9.05 -23.22 -25.73
N SER A 158 -8.64 -22.65 -24.59
CA SER A 158 -8.00 -21.33 -24.58
C SER A 158 -6.52 -21.49 -24.21
N PHE A 159 -5.70 -21.50 -25.27
CA PHE A 159 -4.23 -21.51 -25.27
C PHE A 159 -3.52 -22.83 -24.95
N THR A 160 -3.66 -23.83 -25.83
CA THR A 160 -2.51 -24.65 -26.24
C THR A 160 -1.59 -23.82 -27.15
N LYS A 161 -0.83 -22.89 -26.56
CA LYS A 161 0.61 -22.88 -26.86
C LYS A 161 1.26 -23.73 -25.78
N ALA A 162 2.37 -24.36 -26.11
CA ALA A 162 3.13 -25.23 -25.24
C ALA A 162 3.19 -24.71 -23.79
N SER A 163 3.36 -25.63 -22.85
CA SER A 163 3.98 -25.34 -21.55
C SER A 163 5.35 -24.70 -21.78
N GLU A 164 5.38 -23.42 -22.08
CA GLU A 164 6.42 -22.54 -21.64
C GLU A 164 5.90 -22.01 -20.31
N GLN A 165 6.60 -22.34 -19.22
CA GLN A 165 6.73 -21.39 -18.11
C GLN A 165 6.81 -20.00 -18.75
N PRO A 166 6.06 -18.97 -18.26
CA PRO A 166 6.02 -17.66 -18.93
C PRO A 166 7.44 -17.32 -19.31
N ASN A 167 7.76 -17.23 -20.62
CA ASN A 167 9.15 -17.33 -21.10
C ASN A 167 10.01 -16.50 -20.16
N GLN A 168 10.74 -17.16 -19.25
CA GLN A 168 11.22 -16.47 -18.06
C GLN A 168 12.18 -15.37 -18.47
N ALA A 169 12.87 -15.56 -19.60
CA ALA A 169 13.66 -14.53 -20.25
C ALA A 169 12.83 -13.34 -20.76
N TYR A 170 11.63 -13.56 -21.31
CA TYR A 170 10.72 -12.48 -21.72
C TYR A 170 10.16 -11.69 -20.52
N VAL A 171 9.69 -12.37 -19.47
CA VAL A 171 9.21 -11.70 -18.26
C VAL A 171 10.36 -10.98 -17.55
N SER A 172 11.54 -11.61 -17.47
CA SER A 172 12.75 -11.00 -16.93
C SER A 172 13.14 -9.74 -17.70
N GLU A 173 13.05 -9.72 -19.03
CA GLU A 173 13.39 -8.52 -19.82
C GLU A 173 12.40 -7.37 -19.54
N ILE A 174 11.10 -7.67 -19.39
CA ILE A 174 10.11 -6.65 -19.02
C ILE A 174 10.38 -6.09 -17.62
N ILE A 175 10.67 -6.97 -16.66
CA ILE A 175 11.02 -6.55 -15.29
C ILE A 175 12.30 -5.69 -15.32
N LEU A 176 13.30 -6.11 -16.09
CA LEU A 176 14.56 -5.38 -16.25
C LEU A 176 14.34 -4.01 -16.88
N GLU A 177 13.50 -3.90 -17.91
CA GLU A 177 13.16 -2.61 -18.51
C GLU A 177 12.46 -1.67 -17.51
N GLU A 178 11.53 -2.19 -16.70
CA GLU A 178 10.87 -1.40 -15.66
C GLU A 178 11.85 -1.02 -14.52
N PHE A 179 12.82 -1.87 -14.18
CA PHE A 179 13.92 -1.54 -13.26
C PHE A 179 14.78 -0.39 -13.81
N ARG A 180 15.30 -0.53 -15.04
CA ARG A 180 16.13 0.48 -15.71
C ARG A 180 15.43 1.83 -15.78
N ASN A 181 14.13 1.81 -16.12
CA ASN A 181 13.33 3.03 -16.21
C ASN A 181 13.07 3.67 -14.85
N THR A 182 12.77 2.87 -13.82
CA THR A 182 12.43 3.36 -12.48
C THR A 182 13.65 3.86 -11.71
N LEU A 183 14.79 3.17 -11.85
CA LEU A 183 16.06 3.52 -11.20
C LEU A 183 16.88 4.53 -12.02
N ALA A 184 16.51 4.77 -13.27
CA ALA A 184 17.28 5.54 -14.24
C ALA A 184 18.68 4.95 -14.54
N GLU A 185 18.78 3.62 -14.50
CA GLU A 185 20.03 2.85 -14.62
C GLU A 185 20.02 1.98 -15.88
N PRO A 186 20.32 2.53 -17.09
CA PRO A 186 20.15 1.83 -18.36
C PRO A 186 21.09 0.62 -18.55
N GLU A 187 22.21 0.59 -17.83
CA GLU A 187 23.23 -0.45 -17.92
C GLU A 187 22.97 -1.65 -16.98
N MET A 188 21.94 -1.58 -16.14
CA MET A 188 21.58 -2.66 -15.21
C MET A 188 21.35 -3.98 -15.96
N SER A 189 21.86 -5.09 -15.42
CA SER A 189 21.77 -6.44 -15.97
C SER A 189 20.63 -7.25 -15.32
N GLN A 190 20.21 -8.34 -15.97
CA GLN A 190 19.11 -9.19 -15.48
C GLN A 190 19.38 -9.85 -14.11
N HIS A 191 20.65 -9.98 -13.71
CA HIS A 191 21.08 -10.59 -12.45
C HIS A 191 21.49 -9.56 -11.40
N ASP A 192 21.43 -8.27 -11.74
CA ASP A 192 21.76 -7.20 -10.83
C ASP A 192 20.66 -7.08 -9.77
N ASP A 193 21.07 -6.88 -8.53
CA ASP A 193 20.18 -6.71 -7.39
C ASP A 193 19.54 -5.32 -7.44
N PHE A 194 18.21 -5.26 -7.41
CA PHE A 194 17.43 -4.03 -7.40
C PHE A 194 17.86 -3.03 -6.32
N PHE A 195 18.23 -3.50 -5.13
CA PHE A 195 18.63 -2.65 -4.02
C PHE A 195 20.08 -2.15 -4.15
N ASP A 196 20.95 -2.83 -4.91
CA ASP A 196 22.32 -2.33 -5.20
C ASP A 196 22.30 -1.06 -6.06
N PHE A 197 21.23 -0.84 -6.82
CA PHE A 197 21.06 0.31 -7.70
C PHE A 197 20.15 1.39 -7.08
N GLY A 198 20.00 1.40 -5.75
CA GLY A 198 19.20 2.39 -5.02
C GLY A 198 17.70 2.09 -4.99
N GLY A 199 17.29 0.86 -5.32
CA GLY A 199 15.92 0.40 -5.14
C GLY A 199 15.47 0.44 -3.68
N HIS A 200 14.20 0.75 -3.45
CA HIS A 200 13.58 0.70 -2.12
C HIS A 200 12.09 0.35 -2.23
N SER A 201 11.40 0.17 -1.10
CA SER A 201 10.00 -0.27 -1.02
C SER A 201 9.05 0.54 -1.90
N LEU A 202 9.24 1.85 -1.94
CA LEU A 202 8.43 2.78 -2.71
C LEU A 202 8.55 2.52 -4.23
N LEU A 203 9.79 2.35 -4.71
CA LEU A 203 10.07 2.02 -6.11
C LEU A 203 9.60 0.59 -6.46
N ALA A 204 9.72 -0.37 -5.53
CA ALA A 204 9.20 -1.72 -5.71
C ALA A 204 7.68 -1.73 -5.91
N THR A 205 6.92 -0.98 -5.10
CA THR A 205 5.47 -0.82 -5.28
C THR A 205 5.14 -0.23 -6.66
N ARG A 206 5.93 0.74 -7.13
CA ARG A 206 5.78 1.29 -8.49
C ARG A 206 5.97 0.25 -9.57
N ILE A 207 7.04 -0.52 -9.47
CA ILE A 207 7.37 -1.55 -10.46
C ILE A 207 6.28 -2.62 -10.47
N ILE A 208 5.87 -3.15 -9.31
CA ILE A 208 4.79 -4.14 -9.19
C ILE A 208 3.52 -3.64 -9.86
N GLY A 209 3.11 -2.41 -9.54
CA GLY A 209 1.92 -1.82 -10.12
C GLY A 209 2.06 -1.65 -11.64
N ASN A 210 3.17 -1.10 -12.13
CA ASN A 210 3.40 -0.91 -13.56
C ASN A 210 3.42 -2.24 -14.33
N LEU A 211 4.07 -3.27 -13.78
CA LEU A 211 4.10 -4.61 -14.33
C LEU A 211 2.68 -5.20 -14.45
N LEU A 212 1.87 -5.06 -13.40
CA LEU A 212 0.49 -5.52 -13.39
C LEU A 212 -0.35 -4.78 -14.43
N ASN A 213 -0.28 -3.45 -14.46
CA ASN A 213 -1.14 -2.63 -15.32
C ASN A 213 -0.74 -2.63 -16.81
N LYS A 214 0.57 -2.55 -17.11
CA LYS A 214 1.05 -2.45 -18.49
C LYS A 214 1.22 -3.82 -19.14
N HIS A 215 1.58 -4.83 -18.35
CA HIS A 215 2.01 -6.14 -18.85
C HIS A 215 1.18 -7.31 -18.30
N GLY A 216 0.27 -7.08 -17.35
CA GLY A 216 -0.47 -8.15 -16.68
C GLY A 216 0.40 -9.01 -15.77
N ILE A 217 1.62 -8.57 -15.44
CA ILE A 217 2.59 -9.31 -14.64
C ILE A 217 2.39 -8.98 -13.16
N GLU A 218 1.92 -9.95 -12.40
CA GLU A 218 1.73 -9.85 -10.95
C GLU A 218 2.94 -10.45 -10.22
N ILE A 219 3.49 -9.68 -9.28
CA ILE A 219 4.60 -10.08 -8.40
C ILE A 219 4.20 -9.68 -6.99
N GLN A 220 4.47 -10.53 -6.00
CA GLN A 220 4.19 -10.17 -4.61
C GLN A 220 5.29 -9.25 -4.09
N PHE A 221 4.92 -8.30 -3.22
CA PHE A 221 5.89 -7.38 -2.62
C PHE A 221 7.01 -8.12 -1.85
N ASN A 222 6.68 -9.26 -1.25
CA ASN A 222 7.66 -10.13 -0.57
C ASN A 222 8.72 -10.71 -1.51
N ASP A 223 8.41 -10.89 -2.80
CA ASP A 223 9.34 -11.51 -3.75
C ASP A 223 10.52 -10.58 -4.06
N PHE A 224 10.32 -9.25 -4.01
CA PHE A 224 11.38 -8.25 -4.19
C PHE A 224 12.53 -8.44 -3.20
N PHE A 225 12.24 -8.76 -1.93
CA PHE A 225 13.29 -8.92 -0.92
C PHE A 225 13.93 -10.30 -0.91
N LYS A 226 13.22 -11.32 -1.40
CA LYS A 226 13.74 -12.69 -1.47
C LYS A 226 14.58 -12.92 -2.73
N SER A 227 14.19 -12.27 -3.82
CA SER A 227 14.66 -12.55 -5.17
C SER A 227 14.84 -11.23 -5.94
N PRO A 228 15.77 -10.36 -5.52
CA PRO A 228 15.82 -8.94 -5.93
C PRO A 228 16.32 -8.69 -7.36
N SER A 229 16.59 -9.71 -8.16
CA SER A 229 17.00 -9.54 -9.57
C SER A 229 15.82 -9.72 -10.52
N ALA A 230 15.88 -9.12 -11.70
CA ALA A 230 14.84 -9.27 -12.72
C ALA A 230 14.66 -10.75 -13.13
N ALA A 231 15.77 -11.50 -13.24
CA ALA A 231 15.78 -12.92 -13.57
C ALA A 231 15.14 -13.78 -12.48
N ASP A 232 15.38 -13.46 -11.20
CA ASP A 232 14.83 -14.22 -10.09
C ASP A 232 13.36 -13.87 -9.85
N LEU A 233 12.97 -12.59 -9.93
CA LEU A 233 11.57 -12.17 -9.85
C LEU A 233 10.69 -12.81 -10.94
N ALA A 234 11.22 -12.99 -12.15
CA ALA A 234 10.51 -13.65 -13.23
C ALA A 234 10.08 -15.08 -12.90
N GLN A 235 10.72 -15.74 -11.92
CA GLN A 235 10.35 -17.08 -11.46
C GLN A 235 9.08 -17.08 -10.59
N TYR A 236 8.76 -15.97 -9.94
CA TYR A 236 7.61 -15.79 -9.06
C TYR A 236 6.46 -15.02 -9.72
N ALA A 237 6.73 -14.41 -10.88
CA ALA A 237 5.77 -13.64 -11.65
C ALA A 237 4.61 -14.50 -12.20
N PHE A 238 3.39 -14.02 -12.00
CA PHE A 238 2.17 -14.60 -12.59
C PHE A 238 1.60 -13.66 -13.66
N VAL A 239 1.32 -14.16 -14.87
CA VAL A 239 0.77 -13.34 -15.95
C VAL A 239 -0.75 -13.49 -16.00
N LYS A 240 -1.49 -12.44 -15.63
CA LYS A 240 -2.95 -12.37 -15.75
C LYS A 240 -3.37 -12.05 -17.19
N SER A 241 -4.25 -12.87 -17.74
CA SER A 241 -4.94 -12.62 -19.02
C SER A 241 -6.19 -11.76 -18.78
N ALA A 242 -6.02 -10.52 -18.33
CA ALA A 242 -7.12 -9.57 -18.29
C ALA A 242 -6.59 -8.16 -18.57
N LYS A 243 -7.13 -7.52 -19.61
CA LYS A 243 -6.96 -6.07 -19.81
C LYS A 243 -7.89 -5.36 -18.84
N THR A 244 -7.34 -4.64 -17.88
CA THR A 244 -8.10 -3.62 -17.15
C THR A 244 -8.57 -2.58 -18.17
N GLU A 245 -9.88 -2.42 -18.32
CA GLU A 245 -10.42 -1.36 -19.19
C GLU A 245 -10.00 0.00 -18.62
N LYS A 246 -9.29 0.78 -19.43
CA LYS A 246 -8.93 2.16 -19.07
C LYS A 246 -10.20 3.00 -19.04
N SER A 247 -10.58 3.47 -17.86
CA SER A 247 -11.62 4.48 -17.71
C SER A 247 -11.04 5.83 -18.08
N THR A 248 -11.36 6.36 -19.26
CA THR A 248 -11.09 7.77 -19.56
C THR A 248 -11.96 8.66 -18.68
N LEU A 249 -11.38 9.18 -17.59
CA LEU A 249 -12.03 10.19 -16.76
C LEU A 249 -12.00 11.54 -17.50
N GLN A 250 -13.13 12.26 -17.49
CA GLN A 250 -13.12 13.66 -17.91
C GLN A 250 -12.52 14.49 -16.79
N SER A 251 -11.46 15.24 -17.09
CA SER A 251 -10.86 16.19 -16.16
C SER A 251 -11.93 17.15 -15.64
N VAL A 252 -12.05 17.25 -14.33
CA VAL A 252 -12.94 18.18 -13.63
C VAL A 252 -12.14 19.25 -12.89
N ASP A 253 -12.71 20.44 -12.75
CA ASP A 253 -12.11 21.53 -11.96
C ASP A 253 -12.50 21.47 -10.48
N LYS A 254 -13.43 20.57 -10.12
CA LYS A 254 -13.94 20.40 -8.76
C LYS A 254 -14.30 18.95 -8.48
N ALA A 255 -13.84 18.43 -7.35
CA ALA A 255 -14.05 17.04 -6.94
C ALA A 255 -14.14 16.92 -5.41
N PRO A 256 -14.72 15.84 -4.85
CA PRO A 256 -14.60 15.54 -3.42
C PRO A 256 -13.11 15.36 -3.02
N LEU A 257 -12.85 15.36 -1.72
CA LEU A 257 -11.53 14.97 -1.21
C LEU A 257 -11.29 13.47 -1.44
N THR A 258 -10.02 13.08 -1.58
CA THR A 258 -9.62 11.67 -1.39
C THR A 258 -9.85 11.27 0.06
N LEU A 259 -9.93 9.97 0.36
CA LEU A 259 -10.06 9.46 1.73
C LEU A 259 -8.89 9.95 2.62
N ALA A 260 -7.68 10.01 2.07
CA ALA A 260 -6.51 10.54 2.76
C ALA A 260 -6.64 12.05 3.03
N GLN A 261 -7.03 12.84 2.01
CA GLN A 261 -7.26 14.28 2.17
C GLN A 261 -8.39 14.57 3.15
N ASP A 262 -9.46 13.78 3.17
CA ASP A 262 -10.57 13.95 4.09
C ASP A 262 -10.12 13.72 5.55
N PHE A 263 -9.36 12.65 5.80
CA PHE A 263 -8.76 12.42 7.10
C PHE A 263 -7.83 13.57 7.54
N LEU A 264 -6.93 14.01 6.64
CA LEU A 264 -6.03 15.12 6.93
C LEU A 264 -6.80 16.44 7.16
N TRP A 265 -7.88 16.69 6.42
CA TRP A 265 -8.73 17.86 6.61
C TRP A 265 -9.42 17.87 7.98
N GLN A 266 -9.94 16.72 8.41
CA GLN A 266 -10.52 16.56 9.74
C GLN A 266 -9.48 16.83 10.82
N ALA A 267 -8.27 16.28 10.67
CA ALA A 267 -7.18 16.50 11.61
C ALA A 267 -6.71 17.97 11.60
N TYR A 268 -6.60 18.60 10.42
CA TYR A 268 -6.27 20.01 10.28
C TYR A 268 -7.29 20.92 10.97
N SER A 269 -8.58 20.64 10.80
CA SER A 269 -9.66 21.37 11.48
C SER A 269 -9.67 21.14 13.00
N ALA A 270 -9.33 19.94 13.48
CA ALA A 270 -9.28 19.63 14.90
C ALA A 270 -8.12 20.33 15.62
N PHE A 271 -7.04 20.64 14.88
CA PHE A 271 -5.89 21.39 15.36
C PHE A 271 -6.00 22.90 15.03
N ASP A 272 -7.22 23.44 15.02
CA ASP A 272 -7.51 24.87 14.78
C ASP A 272 -6.84 25.43 13.52
N PHE A 273 -6.65 24.62 12.49
CA PHE A 273 -5.91 24.98 11.29
C PHE A 273 -4.46 25.42 11.59
N SER A 274 -3.75 24.70 12.47
CA SER A 274 -2.36 24.97 12.85
C SER A 274 -1.36 24.71 11.71
N PRO A 275 -0.22 25.43 11.64
CA PRO A 275 0.90 25.14 10.73
C PRO A 275 1.53 23.75 10.85
N ILE A 276 1.12 22.91 11.80
CA ILE A 276 1.66 21.55 12.03
C ILE A 276 1.61 20.63 10.79
N TYR A 277 0.75 20.91 9.82
CA TYR A 277 0.64 20.19 8.55
C TYR A 277 1.31 20.91 7.37
N ASN A 278 2.11 21.94 7.64
CA ASN A 278 3.02 22.50 6.66
C ASN A 278 4.24 21.60 6.50
N LEU A 279 4.77 21.58 5.29
CA LEU A 279 6.05 20.96 4.96
C LEU A 279 7.04 22.08 4.59
N PRO A 280 7.87 22.55 5.55
CA PRO A 280 8.80 23.66 5.34
C PRO A 280 10.13 23.17 4.77
N PHE A 281 10.13 22.73 3.50
CA PHE A 281 11.37 22.31 2.85
C PHE A 281 12.28 23.51 2.63
N ALA A 282 13.59 23.32 2.87
CA ALA A 282 14.58 24.36 2.65
C ALA A 282 15.83 23.80 1.98
N VAL A 283 16.35 24.51 0.97
CA VAL A 283 17.62 24.17 0.31
C VAL A 283 18.51 25.41 0.20
N GLU A 284 19.79 25.28 0.57
CA GLU A 284 20.82 26.28 0.30
C GLU A 284 21.45 25.99 -1.08
N PHE A 285 21.47 26.99 -1.96
CA PHE A 285 22.28 26.93 -3.18
C PHE A 285 23.72 27.35 -2.86
N LEU A 286 24.69 26.56 -3.31
CA LEU A 286 26.11 26.87 -3.10
C LEU A 286 26.65 27.87 -4.12
N GLU A 287 25.95 27.99 -5.26
CA GLU A 287 26.22 28.94 -6.35
C GLU A 287 24.99 29.85 -6.57
N GLU A 288 25.20 31.00 -7.20
CA GLU A 288 24.10 31.94 -7.48
C GLU A 288 23.17 31.40 -8.56
N ILE A 289 21.86 31.39 -8.26
CA ILE A 289 20.81 31.03 -9.19
C ILE A 289 20.18 32.30 -9.80
N ASN A 290 19.83 32.20 -11.09
CA ASN A 290 19.03 33.22 -11.75
C ASN A 290 17.56 33.11 -11.30
N GLU A 291 17.13 34.05 -10.45
CA GLU A 291 15.78 34.06 -9.85
C GLU A 291 14.65 34.21 -10.88
N VAL A 292 14.91 34.82 -12.05
CA VAL A 292 13.91 34.96 -13.12
C VAL A 292 13.65 33.63 -13.81
N ILE A 293 14.72 32.90 -14.13
CA ILE A 293 14.61 31.53 -14.69
C ILE A 293 13.95 30.62 -13.66
N PHE A 294 14.31 30.78 -12.39
CA PHE A 294 13.75 30.00 -11.29
C PHE A 294 12.24 30.22 -11.12
N PHE A 295 11.79 31.48 -11.18
CA PHE A 295 10.37 31.83 -11.20
C PHE A 295 9.64 31.22 -12.39
N GLN A 296 10.23 31.27 -13.60
CA GLN A 296 9.63 30.66 -14.79
C GLN A 296 9.51 29.14 -14.64
N ALA A 297 10.57 28.48 -14.15
CA ALA A 297 10.56 27.04 -13.93
C ALA A 297 9.48 26.62 -12.93
N PHE A 298 9.38 27.29 -11.77
CA PHE A 298 8.30 27.02 -10.83
C PHE A 298 6.90 27.34 -11.40
N THR A 299 6.78 28.35 -12.25
CA THR A 299 5.52 28.63 -12.95
C THR A 299 5.10 27.42 -13.79
N ASP A 300 6.04 26.83 -14.54
CA ASP A 300 5.78 25.61 -15.31
C ASP A 300 5.34 24.43 -14.42
N ILE A 301 5.90 24.30 -13.21
CA ILE A 301 5.52 23.26 -12.25
C ILE A 301 4.08 23.47 -11.74
N VAL A 302 3.74 24.68 -11.32
CA VAL A 302 2.40 25.02 -10.80
C VAL A 302 1.34 24.88 -11.90
N GLU A 303 1.65 25.25 -13.14
CA GLU A 303 0.75 25.05 -14.27
C GLU A 303 0.53 23.56 -14.58
N ARG A 304 1.62 22.78 -14.59
CA ARG A 304 1.61 21.32 -14.87
C ARG A 304 0.82 20.53 -13.82
N HIS A 305 1.06 20.78 -12.54
CA HIS A 305 0.52 19.98 -11.45
C HIS A 305 -0.68 20.67 -10.80
N ALA A 306 -1.90 20.25 -11.21
CA ALA A 306 -3.15 20.83 -10.74
C ALA A 306 -3.25 20.89 -9.20
N GLY A 307 -2.76 19.87 -8.48
CA GLY A 307 -2.77 19.82 -7.02
C GLY A 307 -2.13 21.05 -6.36
N LEU A 308 -1.04 21.60 -6.92
CA LEU A 308 -0.35 22.77 -6.37
C LEU A 308 -1.17 24.07 -6.47
N ARG A 309 -2.18 24.09 -7.34
CA ARG A 309 -3.08 25.23 -7.53
C ARG A 309 -4.52 24.90 -7.15
N THR A 310 -4.68 24.00 -6.18
CA THR A 310 -5.98 23.59 -5.64
C THR A 310 -6.28 24.30 -4.32
N ILE A 311 -7.49 24.83 -4.21
CA ILE A 311 -8.05 25.33 -2.95
C ILE A 311 -9.10 24.35 -2.41
N PHE A 312 -9.41 24.46 -1.12
CA PHE A 312 -10.30 23.56 -0.39
C PHE A 312 -11.45 24.36 0.21
N ASN A 313 -12.68 24.05 -0.20
CA ASN A 313 -13.86 24.78 0.24
C ASN A 313 -14.91 23.82 0.78
N SER A 314 -15.71 24.30 1.73
CA SER A 314 -16.84 23.53 2.27
C SER A 314 -18.16 24.11 1.77
N ALA A 315 -19.06 23.26 1.29
CA ALA A 315 -20.44 23.60 0.96
C ALA A 315 -21.38 22.49 1.44
N ASN A 316 -22.50 22.84 2.05
CA ASN A 316 -23.51 21.89 2.55
C ASN A 316 -22.94 20.80 3.49
N GLY A 317 -21.94 21.15 4.31
CA GLY A 317 -21.30 20.22 5.25
C GLY A 317 -20.29 19.25 4.62
N GLN A 318 -19.97 19.40 3.33
CA GLN A 318 -18.94 18.61 2.65
C GLN A 318 -17.81 19.50 2.15
N THR A 319 -16.57 19.07 2.38
CA THR A 319 -15.38 19.71 1.82
C THR A 319 -15.07 19.13 0.45
N TYR A 320 -14.70 19.99 -0.48
CA TYR A 320 -14.28 19.62 -1.83
C TYR A 320 -12.99 20.37 -2.18
N GLN A 321 -12.27 19.82 -3.14
CA GLN A 321 -11.11 20.44 -3.76
C GLN A 321 -11.51 21.11 -5.07
N GLN A 322 -10.95 22.28 -5.34
CA GLN A 322 -11.19 23.06 -6.55
C GLN A 322 -9.88 23.58 -7.13
N VAL A 323 -9.63 23.24 -8.39
CA VAL A 323 -8.44 23.66 -9.12
C VAL A 323 -8.62 25.08 -9.64
N ILE A 324 -7.65 25.95 -9.41
CA ILE A 324 -7.60 27.30 -9.97
C ILE A 324 -7.09 27.23 -11.41
N PRO A 325 -7.82 27.78 -12.41
CA PRO A 325 -7.35 27.83 -13.79
C PRO A 325 -6.01 28.54 -13.93
N THR A 326 -5.15 28.08 -14.84
CA THR A 326 -3.82 28.69 -15.03
C THR A 326 -3.90 30.18 -15.42
N SER A 327 -4.95 30.56 -16.17
CA SER A 327 -5.23 31.95 -16.52
C SER A 327 -5.48 32.87 -15.32
N GLU A 328 -5.83 32.31 -14.15
CA GLU A 328 -6.16 33.06 -12.93
C GLU A 328 -5.03 33.05 -11.90
N LEU A 329 -3.94 32.31 -12.13
CA LEU A 329 -2.80 32.22 -11.20
C LEU A 329 -2.20 33.58 -10.82
N HIS A 330 -2.25 34.55 -11.73
CA HIS A 330 -1.77 35.92 -11.50
C HIS A 330 -2.51 36.67 -10.37
N GLN A 331 -3.68 36.18 -9.95
CA GLN A 331 -4.45 36.74 -8.83
C GLN A 331 -3.88 36.30 -7.47
N PHE A 332 -3.01 35.30 -7.44
CA PHE A 332 -2.45 34.71 -6.23
C PHE A 332 -0.96 35.04 -6.11
N LYS A 333 -0.51 35.44 -4.92
CA LYS A 333 0.90 35.62 -4.61
C LYS A 333 1.44 34.33 -3.98
N TRP A 334 2.25 33.60 -4.75
CA TRP A 334 2.84 32.32 -4.33
C TRP A 334 4.37 32.27 -4.48
N PHE A 335 4.98 33.27 -5.14
CA PHE A 335 6.43 33.39 -5.30
C PHE A 335 6.96 34.72 -4.78
N TRP A 336 8.07 34.69 -4.01
CA TRP A 336 8.79 35.86 -3.52
C TRP A 336 10.28 35.74 -3.85
N ASN A 337 10.81 36.74 -4.56
CA ASN A 337 12.24 36.80 -4.86
C ASN A 337 13.06 37.27 -3.64
N SER A 338 14.39 37.26 -3.75
CA SER A 338 15.26 37.66 -2.63
C SER A 338 15.08 39.12 -2.21
N ALA A 339 14.73 40.02 -3.13
CA ALA A 339 14.53 41.43 -2.82
C ALA A 339 13.26 41.68 -2.00
N GLU A 340 12.24 40.82 -2.16
CA GLU A 340 10.98 40.81 -1.42
C GLU A 340 11.07 40.10 -0.04
N SER A 341 12.23 39.53 0.30
CA SER A 341 12.38 38.58 1.42
C SER A 341 13.35 39.05 2.50
N LYS A 342 13.62 40.35 2.59
CA LYS A 342 14.63 40.92 3.52
C LYS A 342 14.39 40.56 4.99
N ASP A 343 13.14 40.53 5.41
CA ASP A 343 12.74 40.25 6.80
C ASP A 343 12.26 38.80 7.00
N ALA A 344 12.27 37.99 5.93
CA ALA A 344 11.81 36.62 5.99
C ALA A 344 12.92 35.69 6.49
N THR A 345 12.53 34.74 7.34
CA THR A 345 13.39 33.66 7.84
C THR A 345 12.73 32.32 7.56
N LEU A 346 13.50 31.23 7.59
CA LEU A 346 12.95 29.88 7.48
C LEU A 346 11.92 29.60 8.60
N ALA A 347 12.20 30.06 9.83
CA ALA A 347 11.28 29.93 10.94
C ALA A 347 9.97 30.69 10.71
N SER A 348 10.02 31.94 10.22
CA SER A 348 8.80 32.70 9.92
C SER A 348 7.98 32.07 8.79
N GLU A 349 8.62 31.50 7.77
CA GLU A 349 7.90 30.78 6.72
C GLU A 349 7.31 29.45 7.24
N ALA A 350 8.06 28.68 8.03
CA ALA A 350 7.54 27.43 8.63
C ALA A 350 6.29 27.68 9.49
N SER A 351 6.28 28.78 10.25
CA SER A 351 5.14 29.19 11.10
C SER A 351 3.95 29.80 10.35
N TYR A 352 4.02 29.92 9.02
CA TYR A 352 2.96 30.53 8.23
C TYR A 352 1.68 29.70 8.27
N LYS A 353 0.55 30.31 8.62
CA LYS A 353 -0.75 29.65 8.65
C LYS A 353 -1.50 29.86 7.33
N PHE A 354 -1.67 28.80 6.54
CA PHE A 354 -2.43 28.85 5.29
C PHE A 354 -3.95 28.94 5.52
N ASP A 355 -4.63 29.85 4.83
CA ASP A 355 -6.07 29.78 4.59
C ASP A 355 -6.34 29.04 3.26
N LEU A 356 -6.35 27.70 3.33
CA LEU A 356 -6.56 26.81 2.18
C LEU A 356 -7.87 27.07 1.41
N THR A 357 -8.78 27.88 1.95
CA THR A 357 -10.03 28.27 1.28
C THR A 357 -9.87 29.47 0.35
N ARG A 358 -8.76 30.21 0.45
CA ARG A 358 -8.53 31.51 -0.22
C ARG A 358 -7.16 31.71 -0.85
N GLU A 359 -6.15 30.94 -0.47
CA GLU A 359 -4.81 31.04 -1.03
C GLU A 359 -4.30 29.70 -1.54
N LEU A 360 -3.29 29.75 -2.41
CA LEU A 360 -2.66 28.52 -2.91
C LEU A 360 -1.89 27.84 -1.78
N PRO A 361 -1.89 26.50 -1.72
CA PRO A 361 -1.28 25.70 -0.65
C PRO A 361 0.26 25.65 -0.73
N LEU A 362 0.91 26.68 -1.29
CA LEU A 362 2.37 26.75 -1.39
C LEU A 362 2.90 28.19 -1.38
N ARG A 363 4.14 28.31 -0.94
CA ARG A 363 4.94 29.52 -0.97
C ARG A 363 6.36 29.17 -1.38
N ILE A 364 6.79 29.73 -2.51
CA ILE A 364 8.17 29.66 -3.01
C ILE A 364 8.85 30.96 -2.66
N ARG A 365 9.83 30.92 -1.76
CA ARG A 365 10.52 32.13 -1.32
C ARG A 365 12.02 31.96 -1.38
N LEU A 366 12.69 32.86 -2.08
CA LEU A 366 14.15 32.99 -2.04
C LEU A 366 14.54 33.96 -0.94
N ILE A 367 15.41 33.52 -0.03
CA ILE A 367 15.95 34.27 1.09
C ILE A 367 17.46 34.37 0.89
N ARG A 368 18.05 35.53 1.18
CA ARG A 368 19.51 35.64 1.27
C ARG A 368 19.95 35.50 2.72
N ASN A 369 20.79 34.52 3.00
CA ASN A 369 21.34 34.33 4.34
C ASN A 369 22.40 35.38 4.66
N ALA A 370 22.90 35.37 5.91
CA ALA A 370 23.91 36.33 6.36
C ALA A 370 25.23 36.32 5.55
N LYS A 371 25.50 35.24 4.80
CA LYS A 371 26.67 35.10 3.92
C LYS A 371 26.38 35.53 2.46
N GLY A 372 25.17 36.01 2.18
CA GLY A 372 24.72 36.43 0.85
C GLY A 372 24.28 35.30 -0.07
N ARG A 373 24.31 34.04 0.38
CA ARG A 373 23.86 32.87 -0.39
C ARG A 373 22.33 32.82 -0.47
N GLN A 374 21.83 32.31 -1.59
CA GLN A 374 20.40 32.10 -1.80
C GLN A 374 19.96 30.79 -1.15
N THR A 375 18.91 30.88 -0.35
CA THR A 375 18.20 29.76 0.25
C THR A 375 16.79 29.77 -0.29
N LEU A 376 16.33 28.65 -0.83
CA LEU A 376 14.92 28.43 -1.13
C LEU A 376 14.22 27.94 0.13
N SER A 377 13.17 28.64 0.53
CA SER A 377 12.08 28.12 1.35
C SER A 377 10.97 27.65 0.41
N PHE A 378 10.78 26.34 0.31
CA PHE A 378 9.65 25.72 -0.37
C PHE A 378 8.66 25.25 0.70
N LEU A 379 7.79 26.16 1.11
CA LEU A 379 6.73 25.84 2.06
C LEU A 379 5.50 25.37 1.28
N VAL A 380 4.96 24.22 1.64
CA VAL A 380 3.77 23.66 0.99
C VAL A 380 2.91 22.95 2.02
N HIS A 381 1.59 23.02 1.90
CA HIS A 381 0.68 22.32 2.79
C HIS A 381 0.60 20.85 2.41
N HIS A 382 0.59 19.95 3.40
CA HIS A 382 0.56 18.51 3.17
C HIS A 382 -0.72 18.00 2.45
N MET A 383 -1.73 18.85 2.24
CA MET A 383 -2.98 18.51 1.54
C MET A 383 -2.80 18.31 0.03
N VAL A 384 -1.69 18.79 -0.55
CA VAL A 384 -1.45 18.79 -2.00
C VAL A 384 -0.15 18.13 -2.42
N ILE A 385 0.61 17.63 -1.46
CA ILE A 385 1.91 17.02 -1.68
C ILE A 385 2.14 15.96 -0.61
N ASP A 386 2.88 14.94 -0.97
CA ASP A 386 3.49 13.98 -0.08
C ASP A 386 4.96 13.76 -0.50
N GLU A 387 5.65 12.86 0.18
CA GLU A 387 7.06 12.60 -0.07
C GLU A 387 7.35 12.17 -1.52
N TRP A 388 6.50 11.34 -2.11
CA TRP A 388 6.65 10.97 -3.52
C TRP A 388 6.54 12.21 -4.42
N SER A 389 5.52 13.03 -4.17
CA SER A 389 5.26 14.25 -4.94
C SER A 389 6.44 15.22 -4.87
N LEU A 390 7.14 15.30 -3.73
CA LEU A 390 8.34 16.14 -3.59
C LEU A 390 9.43 15.73 -4.58
N ASN A 391 9.72 14.44 -4.71
CA ASN A 391 10.73 13.94 -5.65
C ASN A 391 10.32 14.22 -7.10
N THR A 392 9.04 14.03 -7.45
CA THR A 392 8.49 14.39 -8.77
C THR A 392 8.63 15.89 -9.05
N ILE A 393 8.30 16.75 -8.08
CA ILE A 393 8.40 18.21 -8.21
C ILE A 393 9.85 18.63 -8.43
N MET A 394 10.79 18.09 -7.66
CA MET A 394 12.20 18.46 -7.79
C MET A 394 12.82 17.98 -9.12
N ALA A 395 12.42 16.80 -9.61
CA ALA A 395 12.82 16.31 -10.92
C ALA A 395 12.25 17.19 -12.05
N ASP A 396 10.96 17.53 -12.00
CA ASP A 396 10.33 18.42 -12.98
C ASP A 396 10.93 19.83 -12.90
N LEU A 397 11.28 20.33 -11.69
CA LEU A 397 11.95 21.62 -11.50
C LEU A 397 13.32 21.64 -12.18
N ALA A 398 14.11 20.58 -12.04
CA ALA A 398 15.41 20.47 -12.71
C ALA A 398 15.27 20.51 -14.25
N HIS A 399 14.27 19.79 -14.78
CA HIS A 399 13.96 19.79 -16.22
C HIS A 399 13.48 21.17 -16.71
N ALA A 400 12.53 21.78 -16.01
CA ALA A 400 12.00 23.10 -16.33
C ALA A 400 13.08 24.18 -16.25
N TYR A 401 13.91 24.15 -15.21
CA TYR A 401 15.02 25.09 -15.06
C TYR A 401 16.02 25.01 -16.22
N LEU A 402 16.39 23.79 -16.65
CA LEU A 402 17.28 23.60 -17.79
C LEU A 402 16.65 24.11 -19.10
N ALA A 403 15.37 23.81 -19.35
CA ALA A 403 14.66 24.28 -20.53
C ALA A 403 14.57 25.81 -20.56
N ARG A 404 14.18 26.43 -19.44
CA ARG A 404 14.08 27.89 -19.31
C ARG A 404 15.43 28.59 -19.40
N SER A 405 16.49 27.96 -18.91
CA SER A 405 17.86 28.44 -19.10
C SER A 405 18.30 28.45 -20.57
N ASN A 406 17.71 27.59 -21.40
CA ASN A 406 17.86 27.59 -22.86
C ASN A 406 16.85 28.50 -23.58
N ALA A 407 16.11 29.34 -22.84
CA ALA A 407 15.03 30.18 -23.36
C ALA A 407 13.91 29.38 -24.06
N GLN A 408 13.66 28.15 -23.62
CA GLN A 408 12.62 27.27 -24.14
C GLN A 408 11.60 26.95 -23.04
N ALA A 409 10.36 26.63 -23.43
CA ALA A 409 9.42 26.02 -22.51
C ALA A 409 9.79 24.53 -22.31
N PRO A 410 9.57 23.96 -21.11
CA PRO A 410 9.80 22.53 -20.90
C PRO A 410 8.91 21.70 -21.81
N ASN A 411 9.50 20.68 -22.43
CA ASN A 411 8.75 19.66 -23.16
C ASN A 411 8.46 18.49 -22.22
N TRP A 412 7.19 18.24 -21.93
CA TRP A 412 6.76 17.17 -21.04
C TRP A 412 6.48 15.88 -21.81
N LYS A 413 6.99 14.74 -21.34
CA LYS A 413 6.77 13.43 -21.99
C LYS A 413 5.30 13.01 -22.04
N ALA A 414 4.56 13.35 -20.98
CA ALA A 414 3.15 13.00 -20.80
C ALA A 414 2.41 14.10 -20.00
N PRO A 415 1.08 14.23 -20.16
CA PRO A 415 0.28 15.05 -19.27
C PRO A 415 0.39 14.52 -17.83
N ALA A 416 0.38 15.43 -16.86
CA ALA A 416 0.26 15.04 -15.45
C ALA A 416 -1.20 14.70 -15.16
N GLN A 417 -1.44 13.56 -14.51
CA GLN A 417 -2.77 13.20 -14.02
C GLN A 417 -3.15 14.11 -12.84
N SER A 418 -4.45 14.23 -12.56
CA SER A 418 -4.95 15.05 -11.46
C SER A 418 -5.35 14.20 -10.27
N ILE A 419 -5.01 14.65 -9.05
CA ILE A 419 -5.54 14.05 -7.81
C ILE A 419 -7.08 14.12 -7.73
N LEU A 420 -7.70 15.06 -8.46
CA LEU A 420 -9.16 15.14 -8.57
C LEU A 420 -9.73 13.91 -9.29
N ASP A 421 -9.07 13.47 -10.37
CA ASP A 421 -9.51 12.29 -11.12
C ASP A 421 -9.39 11.03 -10.25
N PHE A 422 -8.29 10.92 -9.48
CA PHE A 422 -8.13 9.87 -8.48
C PHE A 422 -9.25 9.90 -7.42
N SER A 423 -9.62 11.09 -6.90
CA SER A 423 -10.69 11.20 -5.90
C SER A 423 -12.05 10.73 -6.42
N LEU A 424 -12.36 11.01 -7.70
CA LEU A 424 -13.59 10.56 -8.34
C LEU A 424 -13.59 9.03 -8.54
N LEU A 425 -12.44 8.48 -8.95
CA LEU A 425 -12.27 7.04 -9.08
C LEU A 425 -12.45 6.35 -7.72
N GLN A 426 -11.79 6.85 -6.68
CA GLN A 426 -11.87 6.33 -5.33
C GLN A 426 -13.30 6.42 -4.76
N GLN A 427 -13.99 7.54 -4.99
CA GLN A 427 -15.40 7.69 -4.58
C GLN A 427 -16.30 6.64 -5.25
N LYS A 428 -16.08 6.35 -6.54
CA LYS A 428 -16.83 5.34 -7.29
C LYS A 428 -16.56 3.92 -6.78
N GLN A 429 -15.32 3.63 -6.41
CA GLN A 429 -14.91 2.32 -5.86
C GLN A 429 -15.44 2.11 -4.43
N GLY A 430 -15.49 3.18 -3.63
CA GLY A 430 -15.83 3.09 -2.21
C GLY A 430 -14.75 2.42 -1.38
N ILE A 431 -15.02 2.25 -0.09
CA ILE A 431 -14.11 1.59 0.84
C ILE A 431 -14.23 0.07 0.65
N ASN A 432 -13.10 -0.61 0.43
CA ASN A 432 -13.09 -2.05 0.33
C ASN A 432 -13.32 -2.70 1.72
N PRO A 433 -14.41 -3.46 1.92
CA PRO A 433 -14.72 -4.06 3.21
C PRO A 433 -13.70 -5.13 3.64
N ASP A 434 -13.09 -5.87 2.71
CA ASP A 434 -12.11 -6.91 3.04
C ASP A 434 -10.81 -6.27 3.55
N HIS A 435 -10.42 -5.14 2.98
CA HIS A 435 -9.25 -4.39 3.42
C HIS A 435 -9.48 -3.77 4.79
N LEU A 436 -10.67 -3.24 5.05
CA LEU A 436 -11.04 -2.76 6.38
C LEU A 436 -11.04 -3.91 7.41
N ASN A 437 -11.58 -5.08 7.05
CA ASN A 437 -11.61 -6.26 7.91
C ASN A 437 -10.21 -6.78 8.25
N TYR A 438 -9.25 -6.72 7.32
CA TYR A 438 -7.85 -7.05 7.61
C TYR A 438 -7.31 -6.23 8.78
N TRP A 439 -7.49 -4.90 8.73
CA TRP A 439 -7.01 -4.01 9.77
C TRP A 439 -7.74 -4.15 11.10
N THR A 440 -9.08 -4.29 11.07
CA THR A 440 -9.84 -4.47 12.31
C THR A 440 -9.47 -5.78 13.00
N ASN A 441 -9.26 -6.87 12.24
CA ASN A 441 -8.78 -8.14 12.79
C ASN A 441 -7.38 -8.02 13.39
N LEU A 442 -6.44 -7.36 12.69
CA LEU A 442 -5.08 -7.16 13.17
C LEU A 442 -5.02 -6.35 14.49
N LEU A 443 -5.88 -5.35 14.63
CA LEU A 443 -5.83 -4.37 15.72
C LEU A 443 -6.83 -4.63 16.85
N THR A 444 -7.70 -5.63 16.72
CA THR A 444 -8.65 -5.99 17.77
C THR A 444 -7.92 -6.36 19.06
N GLY A 445 -8.28 -5.69 20.15
CA GLY A 445 -7.68 -5.91 21.48
C GLY A 445 -6.23 -5.43 21.60
N ALA A 446 -5.75 -4.57 20.71
CA ALA A 446 -4.43 -3.96 20.81
C ALA A 446 -4.35 -2.93 21.96
N THR A 447 -3.20 -2.85 22.61
CA THR A 447 -2.92 -1.79 23.59
C THR A 447 -2.88 -0.43 22.90
N LYS A 448 -3.71 0.52 23.36
CA LYS A 448 -3.78 1.88 22.83
C LYS A 448 -2.67 2.75 23.41
N GLY A 449 -2.03 3.55 22.56
CA GLY A 449 -0.97 4.48 22.96
C GLY A 449 0.29 3.78 23.50
N LEU A 450 1.13 4.54 24.18
CA LEU A 450 2.36 4.07 24.82
C LEU A 450 2.49 4.66 26.23
N SER A 451 2.71 3.78 27.21
CA SER A 451 3.09 4.15 28.57
C SER A 451 4.44 3.54 28.89
N LEU A 452 5.40 4.38 29.29
CA LEU A 452 6.73 3.95 29.71
C LEU A 452 6.93 4.28 31.20
N PRO A 453 7.76 3.52 31.93
CA PRO A 453 8.13 3.85 33.29
C PRO A 453 8.97 5.14 33.29
N VAL A 454 8.42 6.20 33.86
CA VAL A 454 9.05 7.52 33.98
C VAL A 454 8.92 8.00 35.43
N SER A 455 10.02 8.49 36.02
CA SER A 455 10.00 9.04 37.37
C SER A 455 9.44 10.47 37.41
N GLU A 456 8.85 10.87 38.55
CA GLU A 456 8.40 12.25 38.75
C GLU A 456 9.53 13.27 38.60
N ASN A 457 10.76 12.90 38.97
CA ASN A 457 11.93 13.75 38.82
C ASN A 457 12.25 14.04 37.35
N GLU A 458 12.13 13.02 36.48
CA GLU A 458 12.31 13.19 35.03
C GLU A 458 11.23 14.12 34.45
N LEU A 459 9.96 13.92 34.80
CA LEU A 459 8.87 14.80 34.36
C LEU A 459 9.06 16.25 34.85
N ASN A 460 9.48 16.42 36.11
CA ASN A 460 9.74 17.74 36.68
C ASN A 460 10.88 18.48 35.98
N ALA A 461 11.89 17.77 35.48
CA ALA A 461 13.01 18.35 34.74
C ALA A 461 12.59 18.96 33.38
N GLU A 462 11.45 18.53 32.82
CA GLU A 462 10.97 18.99 31.51
C GLU A 462 10.05 20.22 31.61
N LYS A 463 9.52 20.56 32.79
CA LYS A 463 8.53 21.65 33.00
C LYS A 463 8.96 23.03 32.48
N LYS A 464 10.26 23.31 32.35
CA LYS A 464 10.80 24.60 31.87
C LYS A 464 11.27 24.57 30.42
N LYS A 465 11.20 23.42 29.76
CA LYS A 465 11.66 23.23 28.40
C LYS A 465 10.48 23.30 27.42
N PRO A 466 10.73 23.45 26.11
CA PRO A 466 9.69 23.32 25.11
C PRO A 466 8.94 21.98 25.25
N PRO A 467 7.61 21.98 25.02
CA PRO A 467 6.77 20.79 25.17
C PRO A 467 7.12 19.68 24.17
N VAL A 468 7.67 20.05 23.02
CA VAL A 468 8.23 19.16 22.01
C VAL A 468 9.72 19.44 21.89
N GLN A 469 10.52 18.38 21.85
CA GLN A 469 11.97 18.43 21.67
C GLN A 469 12.38 17.37 20.65
N TRP A 470 13.62 17.42 20.18
CA TRP A 470 14.15 16.43 19.27
C TRP A 470 15.62 16.07 19.55
N LEU A 471 16.01 14.87 19.13
CA LEU A 471 17.39 14.36 19.14
C LEU A 471 17.73 13.79 17.77
N GLU A 472 19.01 13.81 17.40
CA GLU A 472 19.51 13.16 16.19
C GLU A 472 20.54 12.09 16.53
N LEU A 473 20.33 10.89 16.01
CA LEU A 473 21.30 9.80 16.01
C LEU A 473 21.95 9.75 14.63
N LYS A 474 23.22 10.13 14.58
CA LYS A 474 24.05 9.98 13.38
C LYS A 474 24.72 8.61 13.41
N PHE A 475 24.62 7.90 12.29
CA PHE A 475 25.33 6.63 12.12
C PHE A 475 26.65 6.86 11.38
N ALA A 476 27.59 5.93 11.56
CA ALA A 476 28.82 5.93 10.78
C ALA A 476 28.50 5.65 9.30
N LEU A 477 29.37 6.10 8.38
CA LEU A 477 29.14 5.96 6.94
C LEU A 477 28.99 4.49 6.51
N GLU A 478 29.69 3.57 7.16
CA GLU A 478 29.65 2.14 6.87
C GLU A 478 28.39 1.45 7.44
N MET A 479 27.56 2.16 8.21
CA MET A 479 26.37 1.56 8.81
C MET A 479 25.34 1.16 7.76
N HIS A 480 25.18 1.98 6.71
CA HIS A 480 24.23 1.70 5.63
C HIS A 480 24.54 0.36 4.96
N ASP A 481 25.78 0.17 4.49
CA ASP A 481 26.22 -1.07 3.84
C ASP A 481 26.05 -2.29 4.75
N LYS A 482 26.32 -2.15 6.05
CA LYS A 482 26.14 -3.23 7.04
C LYS A 482 24.67 -3.60 7.22
N LEU A 483 23.79 -2.60 7.36
CA LEU A 483 22.36 -2.82 7.50
C LEU A 483 21.78 -3.43 6.23
N LEU A 484 22.24 -3.00 5.06
CA LEU A 484 21.85 -3.58 3.77
C LEU A 484 22.26 -5.06 3.68
N ALA A 485 23.52 -5.38 4.02
CA ALA A 485 24.00 -6.76 4.03
C ALA A 485 23.21 -7.64 5.01
N PHE A 486 22.93 -7.12 6.21
CA PHE A 486 22.14 -7.83 7.21
C PHE A 486 20.68 -8.01 6.77
N SER A 487 20.06 -6.98 6.22
CA SER A 487 18.67 -7.06 5.75
C SER A 487 18.54 -8.11 4.63
N ARG A 488 19.52 -8.17 3.71
CA ARG A 488 19.61 -9.22 2.68
C ARG A 488 19.70 -10.62 3.27
N GLN A 489 20.60 -10.83 4.24
CA GLN A 489 20.75 -12.13 4.90
C GLN A 489 19.44 -12.62 5.54
N HIS A 490 18.58 -11.70 5.95
CA HIS A 490 17.31 -11.98 6.62
C HIS A 490 16.07 -11.79 5.74
N GLY A 491 16.22 -11.51 4.44
CA GLY A 491 15.11 -11.28 3.51
C GLY A 491 14.21 -10.10 3.92
N SER A 492 14.80 -9.04 4.45
CA SER A 492 14.11 -7.85 4.97
C SER A 492 14.67 -6.55 4.37
N SER A 493 14.01 -5.42 4.68
CA SER A 493 14.48 -4.08 4.32
C SER A 493 15.25 -3.43 5.46
N ILE A 494 16.10 -2.43 5.15
CA ILE A 494 16.73 -1.56 6.18
C ILE A 494 15.66 -0.94 7.08
N PHE A 495 14.53 -0.52 6.51
CA PHE A 495 13.39 -0.02 7.27
C PHE A 495 12.89 -1.04 8.30
N ALA A 496 12.68 -2.30 7.91
CA ALA A 496 12.25 -3.35 8.82
C ALA A 496 13.29 -3.59 9.94
N VAL A 497 14.58 -3.58 9.63
CA VAL A 497 15.65 -3.74 10.64
C VAL A 497 15.63 -2.60 11.66
N LEU A 498 15.54 -1.35 11.21
CA LEU A 498 15.49 -0.18 12.09
C LEU A 498 14.18 -0.13 12.88
N TYR A 499 13.06 -0.46 12.25
CA TYR A 499 11.77 -0.59 12.90
C TYR A 499 11.84 -1.63 14.03
N THR A 500 12.39 -2.81 13.76
CA THR A 500 12.59 -3.87 14.78
C THR A 500 13.49 -3.39 15.90
N ALA A 501 14.58 -2.67 15.60
CA ALA A 501 15.46 -2.10 16.64
C ALA A 501 14.74 -1.08 17.53
N ILE A 502 13.89 -0.22 16.96
CA ILE A 502 13.06 0.73 17.70
C ILE A 502 12.03 -0.01 18.57
N ALA A 503 11.27 -0.96 17.99
CA ALA A 503 10.27 -1.74 18.70
C ALA A 503 10.88 -2.53 19.87
N ASN A 504 12.03 -3.17 19.65
CA ASN A 504 12.80 -3.88 20.68
C ASN A 504 13.30 -2.94 21.78
N ALA A 505 13.81 -1.75 21.43
CA ALA A 505 14.26 -0.77 22.42
C ALA A 505 13.11 -0.26 23.29
N LEU A 506 11.92 -0.04 22.71
CA LEU A 506 10.71 0.35 23.43
C LEU A 506 10.19 -0.77 24.33
N GLN A 507 10.21 -2.02 23.85
CA GLN A 507 9.90 -3.20 24.66
C GLN A 507 10.81 -3.27 25.90
N GLN A 508 12.12 -3.15 25.73
CA GLN A 508 13.08 -3.17 26.83
C GLN A 508 12.94 -1.98 27.78
N GLN A 509 12.49 -0.83 27.27
CA GLN A 509 12.27 0.36 28.08
C GLN A 509 11.01 0.25 28.94
N GLY A 510 9.97 -0.45 28.46
CA GLY A 510 8.64 -0.49 29.08
C GLY A 510 8.17 -1.86 29.62
N ASP A 511 8.91 -2.94 29.38
CA ASP A 511 8.46 -4.33 29.58
C ASP A 511 7.09 -4.60 28.89
N LEU A 512 6.99 -4.16 27.63
CA LEU A 512 5.73 -4.17 26.88
C LEU A 512 5.37 -5.59 26.43
N LYS A 513 4.08 -5.96 26.55
CA LYS A 513 3.54 -7.20 25.97
C LYS A 513 3.19 -7.05 24.50
N ASP A 514 2.69 -5.88 24.12
CA ASP A 514 2.46 -5.48 22.74
C ASP A 514 2.59 -3.96 22.60
N ILE A 515 2.76 -3.50 21.37
CA ILE A 515 2.79 -2.09 21.00
C ILE A 515 2.13 -1.91 19.64
N VAL A 516 1.37 -0.82 19.47
CA VAL A 516 0.91 -0.36 18.17
C VAL A 516 1.80 0.78 17.71
N ILE A 517 2.40 0.63 16.55
CA ILE A 517 3.29 1.63 15.94
C ILE A 517 2.66 2.04 14.60
N GLY A 518 2.49 3.34 14.42
CA GLY A 518 2.07 3.92 13.15
C GLY A 518 3.22 4.02 12.17
N THR A 519 2.91 3.92 10.88
CA THR A 519 3.84 4.25 9.78
C THR A 519 3.06 4.83 8.59
N SER A 520 3.75 5.54 7.73
CA SER A 520 3.22 5.99 6.44
C SER A 520 3.23 4.85 5.43
N ALA A 521 2.20 4.81 4.59
CA ALA A 521 2.18 4.07 3.34
C ALA A 521 1.84 5.04 2.19
N SER A 522 2.31 4.77 0.98
CA SER A 522 2.14 5.73 -0.14
C SER A 522 0.67 6.03 -0.47
N GLY A 523 -0.26 5.12 -0.20
CA GLY A 523 -1.66 5.18 -0.61
C GLY A 523 -1.91 5.23 -2.13
N ARG A 524 -0.84 5.20 -2.94
CA ARG A 524 -0.90 5.06 -4.39
C ARG A 524 -0.98 3.57 -4.71
N THR A 525 -2.19 3.08 -4.96
CA THR A 525 -2.44 1.70 -5.38
C THR A 525 -2.67 1.56 -6.88
N ASP A 526 -2.96 2.67 -7.56
CA ASP A 526 -3.14 2.71 -9.01
C ASP A 526 -1.92 3.36 -9.70
N PRO A 527 -1.19 2.59 -10.52
CA PRO A 527 -0.06 3.04 -11.30
C PRO A 527 -0.27 4.26 -12.19
N GLU A 528 -1.51 4.50 -12.64
CA GLU A 528 -1.82 5.69 -13.42
C GLU A 528 -1.51 6.98 -12.64
N PHE A 529 -1.55 6.93 -11.31
CA PHE A 529 -1.35 8.08 -10.45
C PHE A 529 0.02 8.12 -9.74
N PHE A 530 0.97 7.25 -10.10
CA PHE A 530 2.29 7.25 -9.44
C PHE A 530 3.04 8.57 -9.58
N ASP A 531 3.00 9.18 -10.76
CA ASP A 531 3.66 10.46 -11.01
C ASP A 531 2.75 11.68 -10.73
N THR A 532 1.60 11.48 -10.09
CA THR A 532 0.68 12.55 -9.70
C THR A 532 1.16 13.26 -8.44
N VAL A 533 1.30 14.58 -8.55
CA VAL A 533 1.51 15.47 -7.40
C VAL A 533 0.20 15.66 -6.65
N GLY A 534 0.17 15.23 -5.41
CA GLY A 534 -1.01 15.25 -4.55
C GLY A 534 -0.75 14.56 -3.20
N TYR A 535 -1.72 14.62 -2.29
CA TYR A 535 -1.66 13.88 -1.03
C TYR A 535 -2.34 12.52 -1.13
N PHE A 536 -1.54 11.47 -1.20
CA PHE A 536 -2.00 10.08 -1.24
C PHE A 536 -1.70 9.32 0.04
N THR A 537 -0.72 9.79 0.84
CA THR A 537 -0.22 9.09 2.02
C THR A 537 -1.33 8.71 2.99
N THR A 538 -1.37 7.42 3.32
CA THR A 538 -2.21 6.85 4.37
C THR A 538 -1.35 6.52 5.58
N MET A 539 -1.89 6.71 6.78
CA MET A 539 -1.29 6.17 8.00
C MET A 539 -1.84 4.77 8.24
N VAL A 540 -0.95 3.80 8.41
CA VAL A 540 -1.28 2.44 8.81
C VAL A 540 -0.74 2.14 10.20
N ALA A 541 -1.35 1.18 10.89
CA ALA A 541 -1.01 0.84 12.27
C ALA A 541 -0.63 -0.64 12.39
N HIS A 542 0.55 -0.91 12.92
CA HIS A 542 1.12 -2.25 13.05
C HIS A 542 1.17 -2.65 14.51
N ARG A 543 0.51 -3.76 14.84
CA ARG A 543 0.56 -4.34 16.19
C ARG A 543 1.71 -5.35 16.28
N THR A 544 2.71 -5.04 17.09
CA THR A 544 3.80 -5.96 17.42
C THR A 544 3.55 -6.55 18.80
N GLN A 545 3.51 -7.88 18.90
CA GLN A 545 3.44 -8.62 20.17
C GLN A 545 4.82 -9.15 20.52
N PHE A 546 5.16 -9.15 21.81
CA PHE A 546 6.47 -9.57 22.31
C PHE A 546 6.33 -10.80 23.20
N SER A 547 7.19 -11.79 22.99
CA SER A 547 7.38 -12.93 23.89
C SER A 547 8.75 -12.84 24.57
N PRO A 548 8.88 -13.23 25.86
CA PRO A 548 10.19 -13.28 26.54
C PRO A 548 11.23 -14.19 25.86
N SER A 549 10.79 -15.12 25.00
CA SER A 549 11.67 -16.03 24.26
C SER A 549 12.08 -15.51 22.88
N ASP A 550 11.56 -14.36 22.42
CA ASP A 550 11.81 -13.88 21.07
C ASP A 550 13.26 -13.44 20.90
N SER A 551 13.93 -14.02 19.91
CA SER A 551 15.21 -13.49 19.42
C SER A 551 14.96 -12.25 18.56
N PHE A 552 15.98 -11.40 18.41
CA PHE A 552 15.90 -10.26 17.49
C PHE A 552 15.57 -10.70 16.05
N GLN A 553 16.16 -11.81 15.59
CA GLN A 553 15.91 -12.37 14.27
C GLN A 553 14.46 -12.85 14.10
N SER A 554 13.89 -13.49 15.13
CA SER A 554 12.48 -13.89 15.13
C SER A 554 11.55 -12.67 15.08
N LEU A 555 11.85 -11.64 15.87
CA LEU A 555 11.08 -10.40 15.86
C LEU A 555 11.17 -9.68 14.51
N LEU A 556 12.37 -9.62 13.91
CA LEU A 556 12.60 -9.06 12.58
C LEU A 556 11.79 -9.79 11.51
N HIS A 557 11.77 -11.12 11.55
CA HIS A 557 11.00 -11.93 10.60
C HIS A 557 9.50 -11.63 10.70
N ASN A 558 8.97 -11.58 11.93
CA ASN A 558 7.55 -11.29 12.18
C ASN A 558 7.18 -9.87 11.73
N ILE A 559 8.00 -8.87 12.09
CA ILE A 559 7.79 -7.47 11.71
C ILE A 559 7.89 -7.28 10.19
N SER A 560 8.89 -7.87 9.54
CA SER A 560 9.04 -7.80 8.08
C SER A 560 7.82 -8.40 7.37
N THR A 561 7.36 -9.56 7.84
CA THR A 561 6.17 -10.23 7.30
C THR A 561 4.92 -9.38 7.47
N MET A 562 4.71 -8.79 8.64
CA MET A 562 3.59 -7.89 8.93
C MET A 562 3.61 -6.65 8.02
N ILE A 563 4.73 -5.93 7.95
CA ILE A 563 4.88 -4.73 7.12
C ILE A 563 4.55 -5.07 5.67
N ASN A 564 5.17 -6.11 5.11
CA ASN A 564 5.01 -6.45 3.70
C ASN A 564 3.59 -6.92 3.36
N THR A 565 2.98 -7.74 4.23
CA THR A 565 1.59 -8.23 4.03
C THR A 565 0.60 -7.08 4.08
N SER A 566 0.83 -6.10 4.95
CA SER A 566 -0.09 -4.99 5.15
C SER A 566 -0.17 -4.01 3.97
N MET A 567 0.82 -3.99 3.08
CA MET A 567 0.88 -3.05 1.96
C MET A 567 -0.27 -3.20 0.97
N ALA A 568 -0.79 -4.42 0.77
CA ALA A 568 -1.93 -4.68 -0.10
C ALA A 568 -3.24 -4.04 0.42
N TYR A 569 -3.28 -3.67 1.70
CA TYR A 569 -4.45 -3.14 2.39
C TYR A 569 -4.27 -1.66 2.78
N ALA A 570 -3.20 -1.02 2.33
CA ALA A 570 -2.81 0.33 2.76
C ALA A 570 -3.69 1.46 2.18
N ASP A 571 -4.71 1.15 1.39
CA ASP A 571 -5.69 2.10 0.84
C ASP A 571 -6.72 2.58 1.87
N ILE A 572 -6.80 1.95 3.04
CA ILE A 572 -7.75 2.28 4.11
C ILE A 572 -7.10 3.24 5.11
N PRO A 573 -7.56 4.50 5.23
CA PRO A 573 -7.01 5.43 6.22
C PRO A 573 -7.36 5.06 7.66
N ILE A 574 -6.48 5.44 8.60
CA ILE A 574 -6.57 5.07 10.01
C ILE A 574 -7.88 5.46 10.70
N ASN A 575 -8.52 6.57 10.35
CA ASN A 575 -9.81 6.97 10.93
C ASN A 575 -10.92 5.96 10.63
N HIS A 576 -10.96 5.39 9.43
CA HIS A 576 -11.94 4.35 9.10
C HIS A 576 -11.71 3.09 9.93
N ILE A 577 -10.44 2.72 10.12
CA ILE A 577 -10.04 1.57 10.96
C ILE A 577 -10.45 1.81 12.41
N GLN A 578 -10.14 2.98 12.98
CA GLN A 578 -10.48 3.35 14.36
C GLN A 578 -11.99 3.40 14.60
N ASN A 579 -12.75 3.98 13.66
CA ASN A 579 -14.21 4.02 13.73
C ASN A 579 -14.79 2.59 13.73
N ALA A 580 -14.26 1.69 12.91
CA ALA A 580 -14.69 0.29 12.86
C ALA A 580 -14.31 -0.50 14.14
N LEU A 581 -13.23 -0.10 14.82
CA LEU A 581 -12.87 -0.60 16.16
C LEU A 581 -13.71 0.01 17.29
N GLY A 582 -14.64 0.92 16.97
CA GLY A 582 -15.52 1.58 17.93
C GLY A 582 -14.85 2.69 18.75
N MET A 583 -13.73 3.25 18.28
CA MET A 583 -13.09 4.39 18.92
C MET A 583 -13.86 5.68 18.65
N SER A 584 -14.02 6.53 19.67
CA SER A 584 -14.57 7.87 19.48
C SER A 584 -13.49 8.86 19.04
N ALA A 585 -13.91 9.94 18.36
CA ALA A 585 -12.98 10.93 17.78
C ALA A 585 -12.11 11.66 18.82
N ASP A 586 -12.56 11.73 20.08
CA ASP A 586 -11.84 12.34 21.21
C ASP A 586 -10.76 11.43 21.82
N GLU A 587 -10.70 10.13 21.46
CA GLU A 587 -9.65 9.21 21.93
C GLU A 587 -8.30 9.45 21.23
N GLY A 588 -8.25 10.23 20.15
CA GLY A 588 -7.03 10.47 19.37
C GLY A 588 -6.62 9.27 18.49
N LEU A 589 -5.32 9.16 18.21
CA LEU A 589 -4.77 8.05 17.43
C LEU A 589 -4.57 6.81 18.30
N LEU A 590 -4.72 5.62 17.70
CA LEU A 590 -4.52 4.33 18.37
C LEU A 590 -3.08 4.13 18.88
N PHE A 591 -2.11 4.85 18.31
CA PHE A 591 -0.70 4.75 18.58
C PHE A 591 -0.10 6.11 18.97
N ASP A 592 0.95 6.06 19.79
CA ASP A 592 1.77 7.23 20.14
C ASP A 592 3.13 7.26 19.44
N VAL A 593 3.54 6.11 18.91
CA VAL A 593 4.82 5.92 18.22
C VAL A 593 4.57 5.91 16.73
N PHE A 594 5.29 6.76 16.02
CA PHE A 594 5.28 6.79 14.56
C PHE A 594 6.70 6.58 14.04
N ILE A 595 6.87 5.67 13.08
CA ILE A 595 8.15 5.42 12.43
C ILE A 595 7.99 5.73 10.95
N HIS A 596 8.91 6.51 10.41
CA HIS A 596 8.93 6.89 9.01
C HIS A 596 10.35 6.79 8.45
N ILE A 597 10.49 6.49 7.17
CA ILE A 597 11.77 6.51 6.46
C ILE A 597 11.69 7.41 5.24
N HIS A 598 12.68 8.28 5.13
CA HIS A 598 12.92 9.18 4.02
C HIS A 598 14.08 8.64 3.19
N SER A 599 13.75 7.90 2.13
CA SER A 599 14.74 7.29 1.23
C SER A 599 15.06 8.22 0.06
N ASN A 600 16.19 8.91 0.16
CA ASN A 600 16.82 9.73 -0.86
C ASN A 600 15.94 10.87 -1.41
N ASN A 601 15.40 11.70 -0.51
CA ASN A 601 14.66 12.88 -0.92
C ASN A 601 15.52 13.83 -1.77
N ALA A 602 14.95 14.32 -2.86
CA ALA A 602 15.59 15.16 -3.87
C ALA A 602 15.90 16.60 -3.42
N LEU A 603 16.18 16.78 -2.13
CA LEU A 603 16.56 18.03 -1.47
C LEU A 603 18.08 18.22 -1.36
N ASN A 604 18.86 17.21 -1.78
CA ASN A 604 20.31 17.29 -1.98
C ASN A 604 20.59 16.94 -3.45
N GLY A 605 21.26 17.83 -4.18
CA GLY A 605 21.47 17.61 -5.62
C GLY A 605 22.06 18.83 -6.34
N ALA A 606 21.84 18.90 -7.65
CA ALA A 606 22.25 20.03 -8.46
C ALA A 606 21.28 20.29 -9.62
N LEU A 607 21.07 21.57 -9.93
CA LEU A 607 20.42 21.98 -11.19
C LEU A 607 21.48 22.04 -12.29
N LYS A 608 21.09 21.70 -13.53
CA LYS A 608 22.00 21.78 -14.69
C LYS A 608 21.82 23.10 -15.43
N THR A 609 22.93 23.66 -15.89
CA THR A 609 22.94 24.82 -16.81
C THR A 609 23.11 24.36 -18.27
N PRO A 610 22.80 25.21 -19.26
CA PRO A 610 23.04 24.92 -20.68
C PRO A 610 24.49 24.56 -21.01
N GLN A 611 25.45 25.07 -20.23
CA GLN A 611 26.88 24.80 -20.39
C GLN A 611 27.32 23.49 -19.72
N GLY A 612 26.40 22.74 -19.12
CA GLY A 612 26.70 21.51 -18.38
C GLY A 612 27.34 21.74 -17.01
N GLN A 613 27.33 22.98 -16.51
CA GLN A 613 27.74 23.28 -15.14
C GLN A 613 26.63 22.94 -14.15
N ASP A 614 27.02 22.47 -12.98
CA ASP A 614 26.13 22.11 -11.87
C ASP A 614 25.95 23.30 -10.94
N LEU A 615 24.71 23.56 -10.53
CA LEU A 615 24.33 24.48 -9.47
C LEU A 615 23.92 23.66 -8.26
N PRO A 616 24.89 23.25 -7.41
CA PRO A 616 24.62 22.35 -6.31
C PRO A 616 23.79 23.03 -5.21
N TYR A 617 22.89 22.25 -4.62
CA TYR A 617 22.07 22.63 -3.49
C TYR A 617 22.04 21.53 -2.42
N ARG A 618 21.86 21.95 -1.17
CA ARG A 618 21.84 21.04 -0.01
C ARG A 618 20.67 21.36 0.89
N GLN A 619 20.06 20.32 1.44
CA GLN A 619 18.93 20.46 2.35
C GLN A 619 19.37 21.16 3.64
N ILE A 620 18.52 22.07 4.11
CA ILE A 620 18.56 22.59 5.47
C ILE A 620 17.44 21.88 6.23
N LEU A 621 17.79 21.18 7.32
CA LEU A 621 16.78 20.55 8.18
C LEU A 621 15.95 21.63 8.89
N PRO A 622 14.62 21.51 8.94
CA PRO A 622 13.78 22.44 9.67
C PRO A 622 13.94 22.23 11.19
N GLU A 623 13.65 23.28 11.94
CA GLU A 623 13.39 23.15 13.39
C GLU A 623 12.13 22.30 13.61
N ARG A 624 12.11 21.54 14.72
CA ARG A 624 11.00 20.64 15.06
C ARG A 624 10.51 20.95 16.47
N ASP A 625 9.53 21.84 16.55
CA ASP A 625 8.93 22.34 17.78
C ASP A 625 7.46 21.93 17.95
N GLU A 626 6.92 21.18 16.99
CA GLU A 626 5.57 20.62 17.01
C GLU A 626 5.59 19.12 16.68
N SER A 627 4.67 18.34 17.28
CA SER A 627 4.52 16.92 17.00
C SER A 627 3.11 16.44 17.34
N MET A 628 2.50 15.75 16.39
CA MET A 628 1.24 15.02 16.55
C MET A 628 1.39 13.74 17.36
N PHE A 629 2.61 13.19 17.41
CA PHE A 629 2.92 11.91 18.02
C PHE A 629 3.66 12.09 19.34
N GLY A 630 3.51 11.11 20.23
CA GLY A 630 4.28 11.04 21.46
C GLY A 630 5.77 10.87 21.19
N LEU A 631 6.11 9.92 20.31
CA LEU A 631 7.45 9.65 19.80
C LEU A 631 7.38 9.49 18.27
N HIS A 632 8.14 10.29 17.53
CA HIS A 632 8.24 10.22 16.07
C HIS A 632 9.69 9.93 15.69
N PHE A 633 9.91 8.80 15.02
CA PHE A 633 11.22 8.37 14.52
C PHE A 633 11.26 8.58 12.99
N GLU A 634 12.00 9.58 12.54
CA GLU A 634 12.27 9.86 11.13
C GLU A 634 13.65 9.30 10.77
N ILE A 635 13.69 8.23 10.00
CA ILE A 635 14.92 7.65 9.46
C ILE A 635 15.26 8.42 8.18
N MET A 636 16.42 9.08 8.15
CA MET A 636 16.91 9.83 7.00
C MET A 636 17.98 9.01 6.29
N GLU A 637 17.68 8.53 5.09
CA GLU A 637 18.61 7.85 4.20
C GLU A 637 18.90 8.77 3.02
N ASN A 638 20.11 9.33 2.93
CA ASN A 638 20.48 10.28 1.89
C ASN A 638 21.71 9.80 1.13
N VAL A 639 21.79 10.12 -0.16
CA VAL A 639 23.04 10.03 -0.92
C VAL A 639 23.64 11.43 -1.06
N ILE A 640 24.79 11.66 -0.45
CA ILE A 640 25.48 12.96 -0.48
C ILE A 640 26.88 12.73 -1.02
N ASP A 641 27.22 13.45 -2.09
CA ASP A 641 28.51 13.35 -2.77
C ASP A 641 28.87 11.88 -3.15
N GLY A 642 27.86 11.08 -3.51
CA GLY A 642 28.00 9.66 -3.89
C GLY A 642 28.13 8.68 -2.72
N GLN A 643 27.93 9.14 -1.47
CA GLN A 643 27.98 8.28 -0.28
C GLN A 643 26.63 8.22 0.42
N HIS A 644 26.22 7.00 0.82
CA HIS A 644 25.05 6.82 1.67
C HIS A 644 25.32 7.36 3.08
N GLN A 645 24.39 8.16 3.58
CA GLN A 645 24.37 8.68 4.93
C GLN A 645 23.04 8.33 5.58
N LEU A 646 23.13 7.70 6.75
CA LEU A 646 21.97 7.35 7.56
C LEU A 646 21.96 8.18 8.84
N SER A 647 20.83 8.77 9.17
CA SER A 647 20.56 9.31 10.50
C SER A 647 19.12 8.99 10.93
N MET A 648 18.85 9.15 12.22
CA MET A 648 17.52 8.99 12.79
C MET A 648 17.22 10.21 13.64
N ILE A 649 16.17 10.94 13.31
CA ILE A 649 15.67 12.09 14.07
C ILE A 649 14.52 11.59 14.92
N ILE A 650 14.56 11.89 16.22
CA ILE A 650 13.54 11.50 17.17
C ILE A 650 12.91 12.77 17.72
N THR A 651 11.67 13.04 17.31
CA THR A 651 10.86 14.16 17.81
C THR A 651 9.89 13.63 18.85
N TYR A 652 9.79 14.29 20.01
CA TYR A 652 9.03 13.75 21.14
C TYR A 652 8.36 14.81 21.99
N GLN A 653 7.20 14.45 22.54
CA GLN A 653 6.47 15.25 23.53
C GLN A 653 7.11 15.06 24.91
N ALA A 654 7.99 15.98 25.30
CA ALA A 654 8.83 15.88 26.49
C ALA A 654 8.06 15.73 27.81
N HIS A 655 6.83 16.23 27.87
CA HIS A 655 5.95 16.10 29.03
C HIS A 655 5.39 14.67 29.23
N ARG A 656 5.46 13.83 28.20
CA ARG A 656 5.07 12.40 28.24
C ARG A 656 6.29 11.49 28.23
N PHE A 657 7.31 11.87 27.46
CA PHE A 657 8.55 11.13 27.27
C PHE A 657 9.74 12.04 27.57
N PRO A 658 10.22 12.10 28.83
CA PRO A 658 11.33 12.98 29.18
C PRO A 658 12.60 12.68 28.39
N THR A 659 13.43 13.71 28.23
CA THR A 659 14.65 13.64 27.41
C THR A 659 15.57 12.49 27.83
N ALA A 660 15.69 12.22 29.13
CA ALA A 660 16.49 11.12 29.66
C ALA A 660 15.98 9.74 29.21
N THR A 661 14.65 9.55 29.18
CA THR A 661 14.01 8.34 28.68
C THR A 661 14.27 8.15 27.20
N VAL A 662 14.13 9.21 26.39
CA VAL A 662 14.39 9.15 24.95
C VAL A 662 15.87 8.88 24.64
N GLN A 663 16.80 9.48 25.39
CA GLN A 663 18.23 9.17 25.30
C GLN A 663 18.51 7.70 25.64
N SER A 664 17.88 7.15 26.67
CA SER A 664 17.98 5.73 27.02
C SER A 664 17.48 4.82 25.90
N ILE A 665 16.37 5.17 25.22
CA ILE A 665 15.88 4.45 24.03
C ILE A 665 16.92 4.52 22.90
N CYS A 666 17.48 5.69 22.63
CA CYS A 666 18.49 5.89 21.61
C CYS A 666 19.74 5.01 21.83
N GLU A 667 20.21 4.90 23.06
CA GLU A 667 21.36 4.05 23.40
C GLU A 667 21.04 2.55 23.24
N LYS A 668 19.82 2.11 23.54
CA LYS A 668 19.38 0.73 23.26
C LYS A 668 19.31 0.42 21.76
N ILE A 669 18.83 1.37 20.95
CA ILE A 669 18.83 1.25 19.49
C ILE A 669 20.27 1.08 19.00
N LYS A 670 21.19 1.97 19.39
CA LYS A 670 22.62 1.86 19.03
C LYS A 670 23.24 0.54 19.46
N ALA A 671 22.97 0.10 20.69
CA ALA A 671 23.50 -1.16 21.21
C ALA A 671 22.99 -2.37 20.41
N THR A 672 21.72 -2.36 20.00
CA THR A 672 21.13 -3.40 19.15
C THR A 672 21.78 -3.40 17.76
N LEU A 673 21.88 -2.23 17.13
CA LEU A 673 22.47 -2.10 15.79
C LEU A 673 23.98 -2.38 15.77
N ALA A 674 24.69 -2.23 16.89
CA ALA A 674 26.11 -2.57 16.97
C ALA A 674 26.38 -4.09 17.11
N GLN A 675 25.35 -4.89 17.42
CA GLN A 675 25.43 -6.35 17.49
C GLN A 675 25.10 -7.03 16.16
N ILE A 676 24.52 -6.25 15.25
CA ILE A 676 24.27 -6.59 13.84
C ILE A 676 25.54 -6.30 13.05
#